data_AF-A0A316UKN5-F1
#
_entry.id   AF-A0A316UKN5-F1
#
_cell.length_a   1.000
_cell.length_b   1.000
_cell.length_c   1.000
_cell.angle_alpha   90.00
_cell.angle_beta   90.00
_cell.angle_gamma   90.00
#
_symmetry.space_group_name_H-M   'P 1'
#
loop_
_entity.id
_entity.type
_entity.pdbx_description
1 polymer ?
#
loop_
_entity_poly.entity_id
_entity_poly.type
_entity_poly.pdbx_seq_one_letter_code
_entity_poly.pdbx_strand_id
1 'polypeptide(L)'
;MLRQRQLSLLSLQRRPLTAHHLPRAPALRPLPRLSTTSTSATLSPSEADHLEPNQAHTSTNPVGYLYFDSLFPIKLGFWDIRHLFVRTNHTVLLDRLRNSLPESSQVPHSFQIIGAEERLKDGGAFLSFTYSPAHAPPPAAPVYETRDEALLHIEEKLKSELKRSNNLLERALLSWGTRPSVHVVRGKPWLEDLNRFPAMRLKVNLSGGDLSEEALWGLLRPYGRIASIDKKAGEAMVLFSRMRSATSARNCAHGLVLPDGTKLTINYAGQERAKQFWDWLTNHPRIVLPVLAFLLGGFTYAIFDPVRAFFIETKLSHTFELGNYRFYNWLRRNTICLLIESDDSDDRGDAVDWFERRAARESIQGWLREKPETFITIAGPRGSGKHKLLEAAVPKGAKTLTIDCASIAKAVGGSSSSSSSKPGTSGDGGGKLETALVSALASETGYWPVFGWLNSLNSMIDLAAAGLIGSKAGFSRPVEEQLGQVLEVTTRALASAGSKDARKAEAERKRREKVVQKQSAAVPATQPGGGAMVQSDAQVLAGGQGEKDAIANVASPPVNSQRDATHAQAPVVIIDNFHLKSLRSPLLYSVLVSWASSLVSSGTAHVIFVSDNPVAMSKEIGRALPDSSPANNVVLADAEQSRARDFVRSRLNQSNDPSIGEKAREALPEADAEWVDKLGGRLTDLENVLQKVSLGQDVPTAVSEIISRSIVELRKSFFGDDATESSTLPWSRGTAWAVIRILTQSQDGSVPYHWMLHSDGGAFKGDEGKLRAMEEAELISVRHKDGRPSVIRAGRPVLLEAMRELVRDDATFRLTQDYLDAKAGLAKSEAGVRALEGELKELVELTKLGGRGVTARMDSLAKKLEGEQGKVQSYEDKLGKIEGELRALE
;
A
#
# COMPACT_ATOMS: atom_id res chain seq x y z
N MET A 1 -35.89 35.29 -45.41
CA MET A 1 -37.11 34.90 -46.16
C MET A 1 -37.98 34.02 -45.27
N LEU A 2 -39.25 34.44 -45.09
CA LEU A 2 -40.50 33.71 -44.77
C LEU A 2 -40.42 32.33 -44.05
N ARG A 3 -41.00 32.17 -42.85
CA ARG A 3 -42.40 31.69 -42.55
C ARG A 3 -42.69 30.32 -43.23
N GLN A 4 -43.19 29.25 -42.58
CA GLN A 4 -44.34 29.15 -41.66
C GLN A 4 -44.60 27.65 -41.28
N ARG A 5 -45.15 27.41 -40.06
CA ARG A 5 -46.23 26.44 -39.69
C ARG A 5 -45.95 24.91 -39.82
N GLN A 6 -46.49 23.97 -39.02
CA GLN A 6 -47.49 23.91 -37.93
C GLN A 6 -47.36 22.52 -37.25
N LEU A 7 -47.49 22.41 -35.91
CA LEU A 7 -48.58 21.73 -35.14
C LEU A 7 -49.22 20.50 -35.82
N SER A 8 -49.55 19.35 -35.21
CA SER A 8 -49.55 18.81 -33.85
C SER A 8 -50.30 17.45 -33.86
N LEU A 9 -50.09 16.60 -32.85
CA LEU A 9 -50.99 15.58 -32.25
C LEU A 9 -50.85 14.06 -32.60
N LEU A 10 -50.47 13.32 -31.54
CA LEU A 10 -51.04 12.06 -30.99
C LEU A 10 -50.94 10.75 -31.79
N SER A 11 -50.18 9.77 -31.28
CA SER A 11 -50.72 8.81 -30.29
C SER A 11 -49.78 7.62 -29.96
N LEU A 12 -49.85 7.22 -28.67
CA LEU A 12 -49.71 5.88 -28.08
C LEU A 12 -48.33 5.22 -27.84
N GLN A 13 -48.03 5.15 -26.53
CA GLN A 13 -47.52 4.01 -25.75
C GLN A 13 -46.05 3.60 -25.88
N ARG A 14 -45.24 4.05 -24.92
CA ARG A 14 -44.05 3.32 -24.44
C ARG A 14 -44.28 2.81 -23.02
N ARG A 15 -44.24 1.48 -22.92
CA ARG A 15 -44.12 0.69 -21.68
C ARG A 15 -42.78 1.00 -20.98
N PRO A 16 -42.74 1.13 -19.65
CA PRO A 16 -41.52 0.94 -18.88
C PRO A 16 -41.48 -0.47 -18.30
N LEU A 17 -40.41 -1.23 -18.56
CA LEU A 17 -40.12 -2.49 -17.86
C LEU A 17 -38.93 -2.31 -16.91
N THR A 18 -39.31 -2.24 -15.63
CA THR A 18 -38.75 -3.00 -14.50
C THR A 18 -37.25 -2.87 -14.18
N ALA A 19 -36.95 -2.00 -13.22
CA ALA A 19 -35.81 -2.11 -12.33
C ALA A 19 -36.18 -3.00 -11.13
N HIS A 20 -35.38 -4.03 -10.87
CA HIS A 20 -35.49 -4.90 -9.70
C HIS A 20 -35.07 -4.15 -8.43
N HIS A 21 -36.03 -3.96 -7.51
CA HIS A 21 -35.80 -3.52 -6.14
C HIS A 21 -35.63 -4.73 -5.20
N LEU A 22 -34.57 -4.70 -4.37
CA LEU A 22 -34.48 -5.49 -3.15
C LEU A 22 -35.43 -4.90 -2.08
N PRO A 23 -36.04 -5.72 -1.21
CA PRO A 23 -37.17 -5.32 -0.39
C PRO A 23 -36.76 -4.44 0.80
N ARG A 24 -37.43 -3.30 0.89
CA ARG A 24 -37.44 -2.35 2.01
C ARG A 24 -38.38 -2.86 3.09
N ALA A 25 -37.92 -2.88 4.34
CA ALA A 25 -38.71 -3.28 5.51
C ALA A 25 -40.01 -2.45 5.63
N PRO A 26 -41.14 -3.04 6.06
CA PRO A 26 -42.42 -2.36 6.13
C PRO A 26 -42.43 -1.34 7.27
N ALA A 27 -42.87 -0.13 6.94
CA ALA A 27 -43.21 0.92 7.90
C ALA A 27 -44.35 0.41 8.82
N LEU A 28 -44.08 0.38 10.12
CA LEU A 28 -45.06 0.06 11.15
C LEU A 28 -46.14 1.15 11.18
N ARG A 29 -47.40 0.71 11.07
CA ARG A 29 -48.60 1.54 11.26
C ARG A 29 -48.59 2.19 12.66
N PRO A 30 -49.06 3.44 12.81
CA PRO A 30 -49.33 3.99 14.13
C PRO A 30 -50.48 3.21 14.78
N LEU A 31 -50.23 2.67 15.97
CA LEU A 31 -51.24 2.04 16.83
C LEU A 31 -52.24 3.10 17.34
N PRO A 32 -53.51 2.73 17.59
CA PRO A 32 -54.55 3.68 17.98
C PRO A 32 -54.27 4.24 19.37
N ARG A 33 -54.38 5.57 19.51
CA ARG A 33 -54.50 6.25 20.81
C ARG A 33 -55.80 5.80 21.47
N LEU A 34 -55.69 4.97 22.50
CA LEU A 34 -56.75 4.82 23.49
C LEU A 34 -56.71 6.04 24.40
N SER A 35 -57.72 6.90 24.24
CA SER A 35 -58.06 7.95 25.18
C SER A 35 -58.62 7.34 26.45
N THR A 36 -57.92 7.52 27.57
CA THR A 36 -58.52 7.41 28.91
C THR A 36 -58.38 8.74 29.62
N THR A 37 -59.55 9.30 29.88
CA THR A 37 -59.88 10.48 30.66
C THR A 37 -59.49 10.37 32.14
N SER A 38 -59.50 11.54 32.79
CA SER A 38 -59.34 11.87 34.22
C SER A 38 -57.93 11.76 34.82
N THR A 39 -57.17 12.82 34.62
CA THR A 39 -56.03 13.23 35.45
C THR A 39 -56.54 13.58 36.85
N SER A 40 -56.37 12.68 37.82
CA SER A 40 -56.32 13.06 39.23
C SER A 40 -54.85 13.34 39.55
N ALA A 41 -54.51 14.61 39.82
CA ALA A 41 -53.17 15.03 40.17
C ALA A 41 -52.62 14.17 41.33
N THR A 42 -51.58 13.41 41.06
CA THR A 42 -50.90 12.56 42.06
C THR A 42 -49.67 13.34 42.53
N LEU A 43 -49.69 13.85 43.76
CA LEU A 43 -48.56 14.56 44.36
C LEU A 43 -47.35 13.63 44.50
N SER A 44 -46.16 14.12 44.11
CA SER A 44 -44.90 13.39 44.30
C SER A 44 -44.41 13.49 45.75
N PRO A 45 -43.66 12.52 46.30
CA PRO A 45 -43.06 12.62 47.65
C PRO A 45 -42.06 13.77 47.78
N SER A 46 -41.41 14.18 46.69
CA SER A 46 -40.60 15.41 46.67
C SER A 46 -41.45 16.68 46.74
N GLU A 47 -42.66 16.70 46.19
CA GLU A 47 -43.62 17.80 46.37
C GLU A 47 -44.31 17.75 47.73
N ALA A 48 -44.39 16.59 48.37
CA ALA A 48 -44.94 16.44 49.72
C ALA A 48 -44.00 16.98 50.82
N ASP A 49 -42.68 16.94 50.63
CA ASP A 49 -41.69 17.51 51.56
C ASP A 49 -41.51 19.04 51.41
N HIS A 50 -42.05 19.66 50.34
CA HIS A 50 -42.08 21.13 50.16
C HIS A 50 -43.38 21.78 50.65
N LEU A 51 -44.31 20.99 51.18
CA LEU A 51 -45.49 21.49 51.87
C LEU A 51 -45.26 21.40 53.38
N GLU A 52 -44.83 22.51 53.98
CA GLU A 52 -45.21 22.80 55.37
C GLU A 52 -46.72 22.58 55.56
N PRO A 53 -47.17 22.21 56.77
CA PRO A 53 -48.53 21.70 57.01
C PRO A 53 -49.57 22.80 56.81
N ASN A 54 -49.97 23.04 55.56
CA ASN A 54 -51.06 23.96 55.27
C ASN A 54 -51.84 23.65 54.00
N GLN A 55 -51.73 22.44 53.45
CA GLN A 55 -52.70 21.96 52.46
C GLN A 55 -53.25 20.60 52.88
N ALA A 56 -54.42 20.67 53.50
CA ALA A 56 -55.20 19.55 53.98
C ALA A 56 -55.67 18.67 52.80
N HIS A 57 -55.03 17.52 52.64
CA HIS A 57 -55.77 16.32 52.28
C HIS A 57 -56.20 15.65 53.58
N THR A 58 -57.48 15.81 53.90
CA THR A 58 -58.16 15.22 55.04
C THR A 58 -58.22 13.69 54.88
N SER A 59 -57.16 13.00 55.29
CA SER A 59 -57.25 11.63 55.78
C SER A 59 -56.72 11.60 57.20
N THR A 60 -57.59 11.27 58.15
CA THR A 60 -57.31 11.13 59.59
C THR A 60 -56.31 10.02 59.94
N ASN A 61 -55.70 9.36 58.95
CA ASN A 61 -54.85 8.18 59.08
C ASN A 61 -53.38 8.48 58.70
N PRO A 62 -52.38 7.92 59.43
CA PRO A 62 -50.96 8.07 59.11
C PRO A 62 -50.59 7.45 57.75
N VAL A 63 -49.51 7.98 57.15
CA VAL A 63 -48.95 7.55 55.86
C VAL A 63 -47.70 6.71 56.09
N GLY A 64 -47.66 5.52 55.49
CA GLY A 64 -46.50 4.63 55.45
C GLY A 64 -45.90 4.49 54.05
N TYR A 65 -44.65 4.01 53.98
CA TYR A 65 -43.93 3.75 52.73
C TYR A 65 -43.44 2.30 52.66
N LEU A 66 -43.64 1.65 51.51
CA LEU A 66 -43.11 0.33 51.17
C LEU A 66 -42.09 0.45 50.04
N TYR A 67 -40.98 -0.27 50.14
CA TYR A 67 -39.95 -0.34 49.10
C TYR A 67 -39.93 -1.72 48.43
N PHE A 68 -40.04 -1.72 47.10
CA PHE A 68 -39.93 -2.90 46.24
C PHE A 68 -38.55 -2.92 45.58
N ASP A 69 -37.77 -3.98 45.77
CA ASP A 69 -36.33 -4.02 45.44
C ASP A 69 -35.97 -4.47 44.01
N SER A 70 -36.96 -4.88 43.22
CA SER A 70 -36.76 -5.76 42.06
C SER A 70 -37.44 -5.31 40.77
N LEU A 71 -38.12 -4.16 40.78
CA LEU A 71 -38.89 -3.66 39.64
C LEU A 71 -38.02 -3.21 38.46
N PHE A 72 -36.84 -2.66 38.75
CA PHE A 72 -35.93 -2.14 37.75
C PHE A 72 -34.54 -2.78 37.87
N PRO A 73 -33.73 -2.80 36.79
CA PRO A 73 -32.34 -3.22 36.88
C PRO A 73 -31.53 -2.17 37.66
N ILE A 74 -30.71 -2.62 38.62
CA ILE A 74 -29.80 -1.75 39.37
C ILE A 74 -28.80 -1.09 38.42
N LYS A 75 -28.64 0.23 38.51
CA LYS A 75 -27.70 1.02 37.70
C LYS A 75 -26.27 0.80 38.18
N LEU A 76 -25.45 0.09 37.40
CA LEU A 76 -24.07 -0.24 37.81
C LEU A 76 -23.07 0.89 37.58
N GLY A 77 -23.40 1.88 36.75
CA GLY A 77 -22.54 2.99 36.40
C GLY A 77 -23.20 3.92 35.38
N PHE A 78 -22.46 4.92 34.91
CA PHE A 78 -22.97 5.86 33.91
C PHE A 78 -23.08 5.25 32.50
N TRP A 79 -22.26 4.23 32.19
CA TRP A 79 -22.29 3.48 30.91
C TRP A 79 -23.40 2.41 30.83
N ASP A 80 -24.25 2.25 31.87
CA ASP A 80 -25.23 1.17 31.93
C ASP A 80 -26.41 1.42 30.97
N ILE A 81 -26.33 0.80 29.79
CA ILE A 81 -27.31 0.94 28.71
C ILE A 81 -28.71 0.40 29.06
N ARG A 82 -28.85 -0.42 30.11
CA ARG A 82 -30.14 -1.03 30.48
C ARG A 82 -31.17 0.02 30.91
N HIS A 83 -30.71 1.12 31.50
CA HIS A 83 -31.57 2.20 31.97
C HIS A 83 -32.18 3.03 30.80
N LEU A 84 -31.56 3.03 29.62
CA LEU A 84 -32.12 3.70 28.43
C LEU A 84 -33.45 3.06 28.01
N PHE A 85 -33.55 1.74 28.10
CA PHE A 85 -34.78 0.99 27.76
C PHE A 85 -35.85 1.04 28.86
N VAL A 86 -35.44 1.21 30.12
CA VAL A 86 -36.37 1.30 31.26
C VAL A 86 -37.05 2.67 31.31
N ARG A 87 -36.34 3.73 30.92
CA ARG A 87 -36.86 5.11 30.93
C ARG A 87 -38.09 5.30 30.04
N THR A 88 -38.31 4.48 29.01
CA THR A 88 -39.49 4.59 28.14
C THR A 88 -40.70 3.78 28.64
N ASN A 89 -40.51 2.78 29.49
CA ASN A 89 -41.56 1.82 29.91
C ASN A 89 -41.85 1.84 31.42
N HIS A 90 -41.36 2.85 32.13
CA HIS A 90 -41.41 2.90 33.59
C HIS A 90 -42.83 3.01 34.16
N THR A 91 -43.71 3.79 33.52
CA THR A 91 -45.13 3.92 33.91
C THR A 91 -45.88 2.59 33.86
N VAL A 92 -45.66 1.80 32.81
CA VAL A 92 -46.29 0.49 32.62
C VAL A 92 -45.90 -0.50 33.72
N LEU A 93 -44.66 -0.43 34.21
CA LEU A 93 -44.19 -1.28 35.30
C LEU A 93 -44.77 -0.86 36.66
N LEU A 94 -44.94 0.44 36.89
CA LEU A 94 -45.61 0.96 38.10
C LEU A 94 -47.11 0.63 38.13
N ASP A 95 -47.80 0.71 36.99
CA ASP A 95 -49.20 0.34 36.89
C ASP A 95 -49.39 -1.17 37.08
N ARG A 96 -48.47 -1.99 36.54
CA ARG A 96 -48.46 -3.44 36.79
C ARG A 96 -48.17 -3.77 38.25
N LEU A 97 -47.30 -3.02 38.92
CA LEU A 97 -47.07 -3.16 40.36
C LEU A 97 -48.37 -2.90 41.13
N ARG A 98 -49.07 -1.79 40.85
CA ARG A 98 -50.35 -1.45 41.49
C ARG A 98 -51.40 -2.54 41.29
N ASN A 99 -51.49 -3.08 40.08
CA ASN A 99 -52.45 -4.14 39.74
C ASN A 99 -52.06 -5.52 40.32
N SER A 100 -50.79 -5.72 40.69
CA SER A 100 -50.28 -6.98 41.27
C SER A 100 -50.45 -7.07 42.79
N LEU A 101 -50.83 -5.96 43.45
CA LEU A 101 -51.04 -5.93 44.89
C LEU A 101 -52.43 -6.47 45.25
N PRO A 102 -52.57 -7.18 46.39
CA PRO A 102 -53.87 -7.65 46.85
C PRO A 102 -54.82 -6.47 47.09
N GLU A 103 -56.10 -6.70 46.85
CA GLU A 103 -57.15 -5.69 47.05
C GLU A 103 -57.10 -5.14 48.49
N SER A 104 -57.31 -3.84 48.68
CA SER A 104 -57.21 -3.12 49.96
C SER A 104 -57.98 -3.75 51.13
N SER A 105 -58.98 -4.59 50.84
CA SER A 105 -59.79 -5.35 51.80
C SER A 105 -59.09 -6.59 52.39
N GLN A 106 -58.05 -7.12 51.72
CA GLN A 106 -57.34 -8.35 52.11
C GLN A 106 -56.11 -8.11 52.98
N VAL A 107 -55.68 -6.85 53.09
CA VAL A 107 -54.55 -6.42 53.91
C VAL A 107 -55.08 -5.83 55.23
N PRO A 108 -54.57 -6.23 56.41
CA PRO A 108 -54.99 -5.69 57.70
C PRO A 108 -54.83 -4.16 57.79
N HIS A 109 -55.50 -3.54 58.76
CA HIS A 109 -55.34 -2.11 59.11
C HIS A 109 -55.74 -1.09 58.02
N SER A 110 -56.81 -1.37 57.26
CA SER A 110 -57.42 -0.44 56.28
C SER A 110 -56.39 0.14 55.31
N PHE A 111 -55.61 -0.74 54.68
CA PHE A 111 -54.53 -0.38 53.76
C PHE A 111 -55.06 0.24 52.46
N GLN A 112 -54.80 1.53 52.23
CA GLN A 112 -55.19 2.21 51.01
C GLN A 112 -53.98 2.83 50.30
N ILE A 113 -53.79 2.51 49.02
CA ILE A 113 -52.65 2.99 48.24
C ILE A 113 -52.89 4.45 47.84
N ILE A 114 -51.91 5.32 48.10
CA ILE A 114 -51.90 6.72 47.69
C ILE A 114 -51.19 6.87 46.34
N GLY A 115 -49.97 6.33 46.23
CA GLY A 115 -49.11 6.57 45.08
C GLY A 115 -47.92 5.63 45.00
N ALA A 116 -47.20 5.68 43.87
CA ALA A 116 -45.99 4.87 43.65
C ALA A 116 -44.95 5.75 42.94
N GLU A 117 -43.72 5.76 43.46
CA GLU A 117 -42.59 6.52 42.94
C GLU A 117 -41.45 5.58 42.57
N GLU A 118 -40.80 5.81 41.44
CA GLU A 118 -39.70 4.99 40.96
C GLU A 118 -38.34 5.38 41.56
N ARG A 119 -37.53 4.36 41.84
CA ARG A 119 -36.13 4.50 42.26
C ARG A 119 -35.24 3.77 41.26
N LEU A 120 -35.10 4.36 40.06
CA LEU A 120 -34.41 3.73 38.93
C LEU A 120 -32.94 3.36 39.24
N LYS A 121 -32.22 4.21 39.97
CA LYS A 121 -30.80 3.97 40.27
C LYS A 121 -30.57 2.79 41.22
N ASP A 122 -31.48 2.55 42.18
CA ASP A 122 -31.40 1.39 43.09
C ASP A 122 -32.20 0.17 42.60
N GLY A 123 -32.85 0.27 41.44
CA GLY A 123 -33.57 -0.85 40.83
C GLY A 123 -34.95 -1.16 41.43
N GLY A 124 -35.57 -0.18 42.11
CA GLY A 124 -36.80 -0.40 42.89
C GLY A 124 -37.85 0.70 42.77
N ALA A 125 -38.92 0.64 43.56
CA ALA A 125 -39.93 1.68 43.67
C ALA A 125 -40.44 1.82 45.11
N PHE A 126 -40.83 3.03 45.49
CA PHE A 126 -41.55 3.33 46.73
C PHE A 126 -43.05 3.35 46.48
N LEU A 127 -43.82 2.78 47.40
CA LEU A 127 -45.28 2.80 47.39
C LEU A 127 -45.75 3.48 48.67
N SER A 128 -46.49 4.59 48.54
CA SER A 128 -47.11 5.29 49.66
C SER A 128 -48.52 4.76 49.90
N PHE A 129 -48.88 4.55 51.16
CA PHE A 129 -50.18 4.04 51.56
C PHE A 129 -50.63 4.64 52.90
N THR A 130 -51.94 4.72 53.13
CA THR A 130 -52.51 5.03 54.44
C THR A 130 -52.85 3.73 55.17
N TYR A 131 -52.74 3.76 56.51
CA TYR A 131 -53.13 2.65 57.37
C TYR A 131 -53.69 3.16 58.69
N SER A 132 -54.50 2.34 59.36
CA SER A 132 -54.96 2.62 60.72
C SER A 132 -53.98 2.03 61.74
N PRO A 133 -53.37 2.84 62.63
CA PRO A 133 -52.42 2.32 63.61
C PRO A 133 -53.14 1.38 64.60
N ALA A 134 -52.41 0.39 65.12
CA ALA A 134 -52.96 -0.57 66.08
C ALA A 134 -53.28 0.06 67.43
N HIS A 135 -52.62 1.17 67.80
CA HIS A 135 -52.83 1.94 69.03
C HIS A 135 -52.91 3.44 68.68
N ALA A 136 -53.75 4.21 69.39
CA ALA A 136 -53.86 5.65 69.17
C ALA A 136 -52.60 6.39 69.66
N PRO A 137 -51.95 7.24 68.85
CA PRO A 137 -50.75 7.95 69.28
C PRO A 137 -51.07 8.99 70.38
N PRO A 138 -50.24 9.15 71.42
CA PRO A 138 -50.38 10.24 72.38
C PRO A 138 -50.14 11.61 71.70
N PRO A 139 -50.85 12.68 72.09
CA PRO A 139 -50.99 13.92 71.31
C PRO A 139 -49.76 14.84 71.22
N ALA A 140 -48.53 14.38 71.46
CA ALA A 140 -47.34 15.23 71.45
C ALA A 140 -46.02 14.55 71.02
N ALA A 141 -46.03 13.33 70.46
CA ALA A 141 -44.81 12.68 69.97
C ALA A 141 -44.66 12.85 68.45
N PRO A 142 -43.44 13.11 67.91
CA PRO A 142 -43.21 13.09 66.47
C PRO A 142 -43.59 11.73 65.88
N VAL A 143 -44.24 11.76 64.71
CA VAL A 143 -44.89 10.62 63.99
C VAL A 143 -43.96 9.41 63.72
N TYR A 144 -42.67 9.51 64.05
CA TYR A 144 -41.64 8.49 63.76
C TYR A 144 -41.30 7.60 64.97
N GLU A 145 -41.93 7.78 66.13
CA GLU A 145 -41.42 7.24 67.40
C GLU A 145 -42.02 5.92 67.90
N THR A 146 -43.11 5.40 67.32
CA THR A 146 -43.62 4.09 67.71
C THR A 146 -43.40 3.06 66.63
N ARG A 147 -42.81 1.93 67.04
CA ARG A 147 -42.67 0.73 66.22
C ARG A 147 -44.06 0.13 66.02
N ASP A 148 -44.84 0.74 65.13
CA ASP A 148 -46.23 0.39 64.91
C ASP A 148 -46.32 -1.08 64.47
N GLU A 149 -46.88 -1.94 65.32
CA GLU A 149 -47.07 -3.37 65.05
C GLU A 149 -47.89 -3.59 63.77
N ALA A 150 -48.76 -2.63 63.44
CA ALA A 150 -49.53 -2.59 62.20
C ALA A 150 -48.64 -2.65 60.95
N LEU A 151 -47.51 -1.94 60.92
CA LEU A 151 -46.59 -1.93 59.79
C LEU A 151 -45.88 -3.28 59.61
N LEU A 152 -45.56 -3.96 60.72
CA LEU A 152 -44.96 -5.31 60.67
C LEU A 152 -45.95 -6.35 60.15
N HIS A 153 -47.22 -6.29 60.59
CA HIS A 153 -48.29 -7.16 60.08
C HIS A 153 -48.54 -6.95 58.58
N ILE A 154 -48.52 -5.70 58.10
CA ILE A 154 -48.62 -5.36 56.67
C ILE A 154 -47.42 -5.93 55.89
N GLU A 155 -46.19 -5.74 56.40
CA GLU A 155 -44.97 -6.27 55.78
C GLU A 155 -44.99 -7.80 55.66
N GLU A 156 -45.39 -8.49 56.73
CA GLU A 156 -45.43 -9.95 56.77
C GLU A 156 -46.51 -10.52 55.84
N LYS A 157 -47.71 -9.93 55.85
CA LYS A 157 -48.80 -10.33 54.97
C LYS A 157 -48.43 -10.13 53.50
N LEU A 158 -47.89 -8.97 53.12
CA LEU A 158 -47.43 -8.71 51.76
C LEU A 158 -46.31 -9.67 51.33
N LYS A 159 -45.30 -9.89 52.19
CA LYS A 159 -44.24 -10.88 51.90
C LYS A 159 -44.79 -12.30 51.71
N SER A 160 -45.84 -12.67 52.44
CA SER A 160 -46.46 -13.99 52.31
C SER A 160 -47.22 -14.13 50.97
N GLU A 161 -47.93 -13.09 50.54
CA GLU A 161 -48.68 -13.09 49.27
C GLU A 161 -47.74 -13.03 48.05
N LEU A 162 -46.68 -12.22 48.11
CA LEU A 162 -45.64 -12.17 47.08
C LEU A 162 -44.84 -13.47 46.93
N LYS A 163 -44.75 -14.28 47.98
CA LYS A 163 -44.18 -15.64 47.90
C LYS A 163 -45.15 -16.63 47.24
N ARG A 164 -46.46 -16.37 47.35
CA ARG A 164 -47.53 -17.24 46.86
C ARG A 164 -47.85 -17.00 45.39
N SER A 165 -47.75 -15.76 44.90
CA SER A 165 -47.95 -15.35 43.50
C SER A 165 -46.83 -15.78 42.54
N ASN A 166 -46.24 -16.96 42.75
CA ASN A 166 -44.99 -17.43 42.16
C ASN A 166 -45.12 -17.87 40.67
N ASN A 167 -45.71 -17.04 39.81
CA ASN A 167 -45.74 -17.27 38.37
C ASN A 167 -44.32 -17.10 37.78
N LEU A 168 -43.83 -18.15 37.13
CA LEU A 168 -42.48 -18.21 36.55
C LEU A 168 -42.25 -17.09 35.49
N LEU A 169 -43.32 -16.70 34.80
CA LEU A 169 -43.34 -15.70 33.74
C LEU A 169 -43.31 -14.26 34.30
N GLU A 170 -44.00 -14.02 35.42
CA GLU A 170 -43.95 -12.74 36.15
C GLU A 170 -42.56 -12.52 36.80
N ARG A 171 -41.91 -13.59 37.29
CA ARG A 171 -40.51 -13.52 37.78
C ARG A 171 -39.50 -13.14 36.69
N ALA A 172 -39.74 -13.57 35.45
CA ALA A 172 -38.88 -13.23 34.32
C ALA A 172 -39.09 -11.77 33.85
N LEU A 173 -40.33 -11.28 33.89
CA LEU A 173 -40.72 -9.98 33.33
C LEU A 173 -40.71 -8.81 34.35
N LEU A 174 -41.08 -9.05 35.61
CA LEU A 174 -41.20 -7.99 36.64
C LEU A 174 -39.98 -7.90 37.56
N SER A 175 -39.20 -8.98 37.70
CA SER A 175 -38.13 -9.06 38.70
C SER A 175 -36.75 -9.37 38.13
N TRP A 176 -36.58 -9.32 36.81
CA TRP A 176 -35.31 -9.59 36.11
C TRP A 176 -34.63 -10.89 36.61
N GLY A 177 -35.43 -11.96 36.79
CA GLY A 177 -34.95 -13.26 37.26
C GLY A 177 -34.66 -13.36 38.77
N THR A 178 -34.88 -12.29 39.54
CA THR A 178 -34.70 -12.27 41.01
C THR A 178 -36.01 -12.45 41.76
N ARG A 179 -35.95 -12.90 43.02
CA ARG A 179 -37.16 -13.04 43.86
C ARG A 179 -37.56 -11.65 44.34
N PRO A 180 -38.79 -11.19 44.10
CA PRO A 180 -39.19 -9.88 44.58
C PRO A 180 -39.25 -9.85 46.10
N SER A 181 -38.74 -8.77 46.69
CA SER A 181 -38.87 -8.51 48.12
C SER A 181 -39.45 -7.14 48.36
N VAL A 182 -40.21 -7.05 49.45
CA VAL A 182 -40.91 -5.85 49.89
C VAL A 182 -40.58 -5.60 51.33
N HIS A 183 -40.27 -4.35 51.63
CA HIS A 183 -39.85 -3.92 52.95
C HIS A 183 -40.54 -2.62 53.33
N VAL A 184 -40.95 -2.51 54.59
CA VAL A 184 -41.42 -1.22 55.12
C VAL A 184 -40.22 -0.31 55.32
N VAL A 185 -40.35 0.93 54.85
CA VAL A 185 -39.35 1.97 55.08
C VAL A 185 -39.49 2.44 56.53
N ARG A 186 -38.48 2.13 57.35
CA ARG A 186 -38.46 2.46 58.78
C ARG A 186 -37.85 3.83 59.06
N GLY A 187 -36.99 4.32 58.16
CA GLY A 187 -36.39 5.64 58.24
C GLY A 187 -37.07 6.66 57.32
N LYS A 188 -36.34 7.73 56.98
CA LYS A 188 -36.80 8.72 55.99
C LYS A 188 -36.18 8.38 54.63
N PRO A 189 -36.99 8.11 53.58
CA PRO A 189 -36.45 7.81 52.26
C PRO A 189 -35.66 9.02 51.74
N TRP A 190 -34.48 8.76 51.17
CA TRP A 190 -33.64 9.77 50.56
C TRP A 190 -33.45 9.44 49.08
N LEU A 191 -34.15 10.18 48.21
CA LEU A 191 -34.14 10.01 46.76
C LEU A 191 -33.01 10.82 46.14
N GLU A 192 -31.76 10.37 46.33
CA GLU A 192 -30.61 11.15 45.89
C GLU A 192 -30.19 10.87 44.44
N ASP A 193 -30.03 11.94 43.65
CA ASP A 193 -29.54 11.87 42.25
C ASP A 193 -28.03 12.11 42.11
N LEU A 194 -27.28 12.00 43.22
CA LEU A 194 -25.83 12.12 43.19
C LEU A 194 -25.19 10.97 42.39
N ASN A 195 -24.03 11.24 41.77
CA ASN A 195 -23.24 10.27 41.00
C ASN A 195 -22.52 9.22 41.88
N ARG A 196 -23.27 8.55 42.75
CA ARG A 196 -22.83 7.49 43.66
C ARG A 196 -23.63 6.22 43.38
N PHE A 197 -23.08 5.28 42.63
CA PHE A 197 -23.81 4.08 42.21
C PHE A 197 -23.94 3.04 43.34
N PRO A 198 -25.00 2.21 43.31
CA PRO A 198 -25.17 1.06 44.20
C PRO A 198 -23.93 0.20 44.36
N ALA A 199 -23.57 -0.06 45.62
CA ALA A 199 -22.47 -0.93 46.02
C ALA A 199 -22.92 -1.94 47.09
N MET A 200 -22.32 -3.13 47.08
CA MET A 200 -22.59 -4.17 48.09
C MET A 200 -22.10 -3.75 49.48
N ARG A 201 -21.14 -2.82 49.53
CA ARG A 201 -20.55 -2.26 50.74
C ARG A 201 -21.22 -0.92 51.05
N LEU A 202 -21.83 -0.82 52.21
CA LEU A 202 -22.47 0.39 52.72
C LEU A 202 -21.58 1.04 53.79
N LYS A 203 -21.51 2.36 53.76
CA LYS A 203 -20.97 3.20 54.81
C LYS A 203 -22.12 3.73 55.66
N VAL A 204 -22.18 3.30 56.91
CA VAL A 204 -23.21 3.69 57.89
C VAL A 204 -22.56 4.65 58.88
N ASN A 205 -22.98 5.91 58.86
CA ASN A 205 -22.57 6.89 59.87
C ASN A 205 -23.62 6.93 60.98
N LEU A 206 -23.15 6.87 62.23
CA LEU A 206 -23.97 6.87 63.44
C LEU A 206 -23.84 8.26 64.09
N SER A 207 -24.93 9.02 64.14
CA SER A 207 -24.98 10.36 64.75
C SER A 207 -25.91 10.36 65.96
N GLY A 208 -25.48 10.87 67.11
CA GLY A 208 -26.30 10.94 68.34
C GLY A 208 -26.07 9.81 69.36
N GLY A 209 -25.20 8.85 69.05
CA GLY A 209 -24.81 7.74 69.92
C GLY A 209 -24.04 6.66 69.14
N ASP A 210 -23.45 5.67 69.83
CA ASP A 210 -22.77 4.54 69.19
C ASP A 210 -23.56 3.25 69.40
N LEU A 211 -23.72 2.45 68.34
CA LEU A 211 -24.46 1.18 68.38
C LEU A 211 -23.51 0.00 68.48
N SER A 212 -23.87 -1.03 69.27
CA SER A 212 -23.12 -2.29 69.24
C SER A 212 -23.18 -2.94 67.83
N GLU A 213 -22.16 -3.71 67.48
CA GLU A 213 -22.14 -4.44 66.20
C GLU A 213 -23.35 -5.37 66.06
N GLU A 214 -23.76 -6.01 67.16
CA GLU A 214 -24.93 -6.89 67.23
C GLU A 214 -26.25 -6.14 67.01
N ALA A 215 -26.40 -4.94 67.60
CA ALA A 215 -27.58 -4.11 67.39
C ALA A 215 -27.67 -3.64 65.92
N LEU A 216 -26.54 -3.23 65.34
CA LEU A 216 -26.47 -2.85 63.92
C LEU A 216 -26.76 -4.04 63.00
N TRP A 217 -26.23 -5.22 63.33
CA TRP A 217 -26.56 -6.46 62.62
C TRP A 217 -28.06 -6.76 62.67
N GLY A 218 -28.67 -6.68 63.86
CA GLY A 218 -30.11 -6.93 64.05
C GLY A 218 -31.00 -5.96 63.25
N LEU A 219 -30.60 -4.70 63.14
CA LEU A 219 -31.33 -3.68 62.37
C LEU A 219 -31.28 -3.91 60.85
N LEU A 220 -30.12 -4.34 60.33
CA LEU A 220 -29.87 -4.47 58.90
C LEU A 220 -30.11 -5.88 58.35
N ARG A 221 -30.13 -6.90 59.22
CA ARG A 221 -30.36 -8.30 58.87
C ARG A 221 -31.68 -8.56 58.12
N PRO A 222 -32.81 -7.89 58.41
CA PRO A 222 -34.08 -8.14 57.72
C PRO A 222 -34.02 -7.92 56.19
N TYR A 223 -33.11 -7.08 55.71
CA TYR A 223 -32.97 -6.73 54.29
C TYR A 223 -32.06 -7.71 53.50
N GLY A 224 -31.29 -8.54 54.21
CA GLY A 224 -30.52 -9.61 53.57
C GLY A 224 -29.30 -10.11 54.35
N ARG A 225 -28.58 -11.04 53.74
CA ARG A 225 -27.39 -11.65 54.35
C ARG A 225 -26.22 -10.66 54.36
N ILE A 226 -25.79 -10.28 55.55
CA ILE A 226 -24.57 -9.52 55.80
C ILE A 226 -23.37 -10.50 55.78
N ALA A 227 -22.31 -10.13 55.06
CA ALA A 227 -21.07 -10.89 54.91
C ALA A 227 -20.02 -10.49 55.95
N SER A 228 -19.86 -9.19 56.21
CA SER A 228 -19.00 -8.66 57.26
C SER A 228 -19.46 -7.28 57.72
N ILE A 229 -19.13 -6.92 58.96
CA ILE A 229 -19.32 -5.58 59.52
C ILE A 229 -17.95 -5.14 60.06
N ASP A 230 -17.38 -4.07 59.49
CA ASP A 230 -16.16 -3.46 60.01
C ASP A 230 -16.57 -2.17 60.74
N LYS A 231 -16.66 -2.21 62.07
CA LYS A 231 -17.07 -1.06 62.89
C LYS A 231 -15.86 -0.21 63.34
N LYS A 232 -15.99 1.11 63.22
CA LYS A 232 -15.14 2.16 63.80
C LYS A 232 -16.01 3.10 64.64
N ALA A 233 -15.42 3.93 65.50
CA ALA A 233 -16.17 4.88 66.31
C ALA A 233 -17.00 5.82 65.41
N GLY A 234 -18.33 5.80 65.54
CA GLY A 234 -19.26 6.63 64.75
C GLY A 234 -19.44 6.24 63.27
N GLU A 235 -18.70 5.24 62.76
CA GLU A 235 -18.78 4.80 61.36
C GLU A 235 -18.66 3.27 61.26
N ALA A 236 -19.59 2.62 60.56
CA ALA A 236 -19.54 1.18 60.28
C ALA A 236 -19.57 0.91 58.77
N MET A 237 -18.70 0.02 58.30
CA MET A 237 -18.71 -0.47 56.93
C MET A 237 -19.35 -1.84 56.87
N VAL A 238 -20.53 -1.93 56.28
CA VAL A 238 -21.32 -3.16 56.21
C VAL A 238 -21.26 -3.73 54.80
N LEU A 239 -20.73 -4.94 54.66
CA LEU A 239 -20.70 -5.66 53.38
C LEU A 239 -21.87 -6.64 53.31
N PHE A 240 -22.78 -6.45 52.36
CA PHE A 240 -23.84 -7.42 52.07
C PHE A 240 -23.37 -8.48 51.07
N SER A 241 -23.95 -9.67 51.13
CA SER A 241 -23.71 -10.75 50.16
C SER A 241 -24.31 -10.44 48.77
N ARG A 242 -25.28 -9.53 48.68
CA ARG A 242 -25.97 -9.16 47.44
C ARG A 242 -26.16 -7.65 47.35
N MET A 243 -26.06 -7.11 46.13
CA MET A 243 -26.28 -5.70 45.83
C MET A 243 -27.69 -5.24 46.21
N ARG A 244 -28.73 -6.02 45.83
CA ARG A 244 -30.14 -5.73 46.15
C ARG A 244 -30.41 -5.61 47.65
N SER A 245 -29.76 -6.45 48.46
CA SER A 245 -29.90 -6.36 49.92
C SER A 245 -29.30 -5.07 50.47
N ALA A 246 -28.17 -4.62 49.91
CA ALA A 246 -27.56 -3.35 50.28
C ALA A 246 -28.43 -2.15 49.86
N THR A 247 -29.03 -2.19 48.67
CA THR A 247 -29.96 -1.14 48.21
C THR A 247 -31.23 -1.08 49.03
N SER A 248 -31.82 -2.24 49.39
CA SER A 248 -32.99 -2.31 50.27
C SER A 248 -32.69 -1.79 51.67
N ALA A 249 -31.55 -2.19 52.25
CA ALA A 249 -31.10 -1.71 53.55
C ALA A 249 -30.90 -0.19 53.55
N ARG A 250 -30.30 0.36 52.50
CA ARG A 250 -30.14 1.81 52.34
C ARG A 250 -31.50 2.51 52.22
N ASN A 251 -32.37 2.06 51.33
CA ASN A 251 -33.65 2.74 51.08
C ASN A 251 -34.65 2.63 52.23
N CYS A 252 -34.56 1.57 53.04
CA CYS A 252 -35.51 1.34 54.14
C CYS A 252 -35.00 1.83 55.51
N ALA A 253 -33.70 1.79 55.78
CA ALA A 253 -33.13 2.11 57.09
C ALA A 253 -32.37 3.45 57.14
N HIS A 254 -32.23 4.17 56.02
CA HIS A 254 -31.62 5.49 56.02
C HIS A 254 -32.48 6.50 56.79
N GLY A 255 -31.87 7.29 57.67
CA GLY A 255 -32.56 8.27 58.49
C GLY A 255 -33.34 7.68 59.67
N LEU A 256 -33.21 6.38 59.93
CA LEU A 256 -33.82 5.73 61.10
C LEU A 256 -33.25 6.34 62.39
N VAL A 257 -34.13 6.80 63.26
CA VAL A 257 -33.81 7.28 64.62
C VAL A 257 -34.23 6.21 65.61
N LEU A 258 -33.31 5.78 66.46
CA LEU A 258 -33.57 4.80 67.51
C LEU A 258 -34.09 5.49 68.78
N PRO A 259 -34.77 4.76 69.69
CA PRO A 259 -35.20 5.28 70.99
C PRO A 259 -34.07 5.93 71.80
N ASP A 260 -32.84 5.45 71.60
CA ASP A 260 -31.62 5.95 72.24
C ASP A 260 -31.07 7.26 71.60
N GLY A 261 -31.82 7.88 70.68
CA GLY A 261 -31.44 9.12 69.99
C GLY A 261 -30.42 8.96 68.85
N THR A 262 -29.96 7.74 68.57
CA THR A 262 -29.00 7.49 67.49
C THR A 262 -29.69 7.46 66.12
N LYS A 263 -29.20 8.27 65.18
CA LYS A 263 -29.65 8.36 63.80
C LYS A 263 -28.67 7.67 62.84
N LEU A 264 -29.19 6.79 61.98
CA LEU A 264 -28.40 6.07 60.97
C LEU A 264 -28.39 6.79 59.63
N THR A 265 -27.21 7.17 59.14
CA THR A 265 -27.03 7.75 57.80
C THR A 265 -26.28 6.76 56.90
N ILE A 266 -26.98 6.15 55.94
CA ILE A 266 -26.46 5.06 55.09
C ILE A 266 -26.11 5.57 53.68
N ASN A 267 -24.86 5.34 53.25
CA ASN A 267 -24.32 5.69 51.94
C ASN A 267 -23.66 4.49 51.26
N TYR A 268 -23.55 4.49 49.92
CA TYR A 268 -22.73 3.50 49.20
C TYR A 268 -21.24 3.82 49.33
N ALA A 269 -20.41 2.81 49.57
CA ALA A 269 -18.95 2.94 49.53
C ALA A 269 -18.42 2.65 48.11
N GLY A 270 -17.64 3.57 47.54
CA GLY A 270 -17.01 3.38 46.23
C GLY A 270 -15.95 2.27 46.25
N GLN A 271 -15.87 1.47 45.18
CA GLN A 271 -14.77 0.53 44.96
C GLN A 271 -13.77 1.14 43.97
N GLU A 272 -12.53 1.38 44.42
CA GLU A 272 -11.41 1.96 43.65
C GLU A 272 -10.77 0.97 42.65
N ARG A 273 -11.57 0.19 41.90
CA ARG A 273 -11.04 -0.85 40.99
C ARG A 273 -10.21 -0.28 39.84
N ALA A 274 -10.54 0.92 39.36
CA ALA A 274 -9.81 1.57 38.27
C ALA A 274 -8.38 1.91 38.69
N LYS A 275 -8.19 2.45 39.90
CA LYS A 275 -6.86 2.76 40.45
C LYS A 275 -6.01 1.50 40.61
N GLN A 276 -6.60 0.40 41.08
CA GLN A 276 -5.89 -0.88 41.20
C GLN A 276 -5.39 -1.43 39.85
N PHE A 277 -6.18 -1.28 38.77
CA PHE A 277 -5.75 -1.68 37.43
C PHE A 277 -4.63 -0.77 36.90
N TRP A 278 -4.77 0.55 37.05
CA TRP A 278 -3.74 1.51 36.63
C TRP A 278 -2.44 1.34 37.43
N ASP A 279 -2.53 1.12 38.75
CA ASP A 279 -1.40 0.84 39.63
C ASP A 279 -0.71 -0.48 39.24
N TRP A 280 -1.47 -1.51 38.85
CA TRP A 280 -0.87 -2.76 38.36
C TRP A 280 -0.13 -2.55 37.02
N LEU A 281 -0.75 -1.83 36.08
CA LEU A 281 -0.18 -1.56 34.75
C LEU A 281 1.14 -0.78 34.85
N THR A 282 1.21 0.23 35.72
CA THR A 282 2.41 1.05 35.92
C THR A 282 3.50 0.33 36.69
N ASN A 283 3.14 -0.58 37.61
CA ASN A 283 4.11 -1.34 38.42
C ASN A 283 4.70 -2.57 37.69
N HIS A 284 4.16 -2.97 36.53
CA HIS A 284 4.65 -4.12 35.77
C HIS A 284 5.11 -3.79 34.32
N PRO A 285 6.01 -2.80 34.10
CA PRO A 285 6.43 -2.40 32.76
C PRO A 285 7.12 -3.52 31.97
N ARG A 286 7.78 -4.47 32.66
CA ARG A 286 8.46 -5.63 32.04
C ARG A 286 7.51 -6.60 31.35
N ILE A 287 6.24 -6.64 31.75
CA ILE A 287 5.20 -7.50 31.16
C ILE A 287 4.37 -6.67 30.18
N VAL A 288 4.02 -5.44 30.56
CA VAL A 288 3.13 -4.58 29.80
C VAL A 288 3.75 -4.12 28.49
N LEU A 289 5.03 -3.71 28.47
CA LEU A 289 5.66 -3.20 27.25
C LEU A 289 5.76 -4.26 26.14
N PRO A 290 6.22 -5.51 26.40
CA PRO A 290 6.21 -6.56 25.37
C PRO A 290 4.81 -6.94 24.89
N VAL A 291 3.83 -7.04 25.80
CA VAL A 291 2.44 -7.36 25.43
C VAL A 291 1.82 -6.24 24.59
N LEU A 292 2.06 -4.98 24.96
CA LEU A 292 1.57 -3.82 24.22
C LEU A 292 2.21 -3.75 22.84
N ALA A 293 3.52 -3.98 22.72
CA ALA A 293 4.23 -4.05 21.44
C ALA A 293 3.70 -5.19 20.56
N PHE A 294 3.46 -6.37 21.14
CA PHE A 294 2.86 -7.52 20.43
C PHE A 294 1.44 -7.21 19.95
N LEU A 295 0.60 -6.60 20.80
CA LEU A 295 -0.76 -6.19 20.44
C LEU A 295 -0.77 -5.10 19.37
N LEU A 296 0.10 -4.08 19.48
CA LEU A 296 0.26 -3.03 18.46
C LEU A 296 0.72 -3.61 17.12
N GLY A 297 1.73 -4.48 17.14
CA GLY A 297 2.21 -5.16 15.94
C GLY A 297 1.12 -6.01 15.30
N GLY A 298 0.51 -6.91 16.08
CA GLY A 298 -0.55 -7.82 15.61
C GLY A 298 -1.80 -7.08 15.11
N PHE A 299 -2.25 -6.05 15.83
CA PHE A 299 -3.38 -5.21 15.43
C PHE A 299 -3.10 -4.47 14.13
N THR A 300 -1.87 -3.97 13.97
CA THR A 300 -1.48 -3.24 12.76
C THR A 300 -1.53 -4.16 11.53
N TYR A 301 -0.95 -5.35 11.58
CA TYR A 301 -1.00 -6.27 10.43
C TYR A 301 -2.43 -6.78 10.16
N ALA A 302 -3.19 -7.14 11.20
CA ALA A 302 -4.54 -7.66 11.05
C ALA A 302 -5.52 -6.68 10.37
N ILE A 303 -5.38 -5.37 10.63
CA ILE A 303 -6.26 -4.35 10.06
C ILE A 303 -5.68 -3.75 8.77
N PHE A 304 -4.39 -3.42 8.76
CA PHE A 304 -3.82 -2.67 7.65
C PHE A 304 -3.38 -3.53 6.49
N ASP A 305 -3.06 -4.82 6.65
CA ASP A 305 -2.72 -5.67 5.49
C ASP A 305 -3.88 -5.83 4.50
N PRO A 306 -5.14 -6.06 4.94
CA PRO A 306 -6.29 -6.01 4.03
C PRO A 306 -6.47 -4.66 3.34
N VAL A 307 -6.21 -3.55 4.06
CA VAL A 307 -6.28 -2.19 3.51
C VAL A 307 -5.19 -1.99 2.46
N ARG A 308 -3.94 -2.40 2.75
CA ARG A 308 -2.81 -2.33 1.81
C ARG A 308 -3.06 -3.17 0.57
N ALA A 309 -3.56 -4.39 0.72
CA ALA A 309 -3.95 -5.24 -0.39
C ALA A 309 -5.03 -4.58 -1.26
N PHE A 310 -6.01 -3.92 -0.65
CA PHE A 310 -7.01 -3.15 -1.37
C PHE A 310 -6.40 -1.99 -2.18
N PHE A 311 -5.49 -1.20 -1.60
CA PHE A 311 -4.83 -0.12 -2.35
C PHE A 311 -4.00 -0.64 -3.53
N ILE A 312 -3.29 -1.75 -3.36
CA ILE A 312 -2.55 -2.41 -4.45
C ILE A 312 -3.52 -2.90 -5.54
N GLU A 313 -4.63 -3.55 -5.17
CA GLU A 313 -5.67 -3.98 -6.12
C GLU A 313 -6.27 -2.79 -6.90
N THR A 314 -6.42 -1.63 -6.24
CA THR A 314 -6.93 -0.42 -6.88
C THR A 314 -5.94 0.19 -7.87
N LYS A 315 -4.63 0.13 -7.55
CA LYS A 315 -3.55 0.55 -8.46
C LYS A 315 -3.49 -0.38 -9.68
N LEU A 316 -3.56 -1.69 -9.47
CA LEU A 316 -3.61 -2.72 -10.53
C LEU A 316 -4.80 -2.57 -11.49
N SER A 317 -5.93 -2.11 -10.98
CA SER A 317 -7.18 -2.01 -11.75
C SER A 317 -7.41 -0.62 -12.37
N HIS A 318 -6.48 0.34 -12.16
CA HIS A 318 -6.60 1.74 -12.59
C HIS A 318 -7.95 2.40 -12.20
N THR A 319 -8.58 1.95 -11.10
CA THR A 319 -9.96 2.34 -10.73
C THR A 319 -10.09 3.82 -10.36
N PHE A 320 -8.99 4.43 -9.91
CA PHE A 320 -8.93 5.82 -9.47
C PHE A 320 -8.23 6.77 -10.45
N GLU A 321 -7.83 6.31 -11.64
CA GLU A 321 -7.36 7.23 -12.66
C GLU A 321 -8.50 8.13 -13.11
N LEU A 322 -8.35 9.43 -12.83
CA LEU A 322 -9.34 10.47 -13.14
C LEU A 322 -9.73 10.47 -14.63
N GLY A 323 -8.84 9.99 -15.51
CA GLY A 323 -9.08 9.79 -16.94
C GLY A 323 -10.15 8.75 -17.31
N ASN A 324 -10.60 7.90 -16.39
CA ASN A 324 -11.67 6.94 -16.65
C ASN A 324 -13.08 7.49 -16.31
N TYR A 325 -13.16 8.65 -15.64
CA TYR A 325 -14.44 9.27 -15.31
C TYR A 325 -14.93 10.16 -16.46
N ARG A 326 -16.08 9.80 -17.05
CA ARG A 326 -16.74 10.54 -18.15
C ARG A 326 -16.84 12.06 -17.92
N PHE A 327 -17.09 12.46 -16.68
CA PHE A 327 -17.22 13.87 -16.30
C PHE A 327 -15.88 14.62 -16.31
N TYR A 328 -14.79 13.99 -15.83
CA TYR A 328 -13.46 14.59 -15.85
C TYR A 328 -12.93 14.74 -17.28
N ASN A 329 -13.12 13.73 -18.14
CA ASN A 329 -12.77 13.85 -19.56
C ASN A 329 -13.62 14.88 -20.29
N TRP A 330 -14.90 15.01 -19.96
CA TRP A 330 -15.76 16.07 -20.49
C TRP A 330 -15.26 17.46 -20.07
N LEU A 331 -14.87 17.63 -18.79
CA LEU A 331 -14.37 18.90 -18.25
C LEU A 331 -12.99 19.25 -18.83
N ARG A 332 -12.07 18.28 -18.93
CA ARG A 332 -10.75 18.46 -19.54
C ARG A 332 -10.86 18.86 -21.01
N ARG A 333 -11.71 18.16 -21.79
CA ARG A 333 -11.97 18.47 -23.21
C ARG A 333 -12.54 19.87 -23.42
N ASN A 334 -13.41 20.34 -22.52
CA ASN A 334 -14.08 21.63 -22.70
C ASN A 334 -13.30 22.84 -22.13
N THR A 335 -12.28 22.63 -21.29
CA THR A 335 -11.62 23.74 -20.57
C THR A 335 -10.12 23.86 -20.84
N ILE A 336 -9.43 22.76 -21.16
CA ILE A 336 -7.95 22.74 -21.29
C ILE A 336 -7.51 22.66 -22.76
N CYS A 337 -8.28 21.99 -23.63
CA CYS A 337 -7.98 21.90 -25.07
C CYS A 337 -8.13 23.23 -25.84
N LEU A 338 -8.65 24.29 -25.22
CA LEU A 338 -8.81 25.62 -25.84
C LEU A 338 -7.66 26.58 -25.50
N LEU A 339 -6.80 26.23 -24.54
CA LEU A 339 -5.66 27.04 -24.07
C LEU A 339 -4.30 26.38 -24.36
N ILE A 340 -4.30 25.11 -24.73
CA ILE A 340 -3.12 24.36 -25.16
C ILE A 340 -3.50 23.79 -26.52
N GLU A 341 -2.86 24.28 -27.57
CA GLU A 341 -2.84 23.62 -28.88
C GLU A 341 -2.06 22.31 -28.71
N SER A 342 -2.73 21.32 -28.12
CA SER A 342 -2.23 19.96 -28.01
C SER A 342 -2.62 19.26 -29.29
N ASP A 343 -1.62 19.07 -30.14
CA ASP A 343 -1.65 18.23 -31.33
C ASP A 343 -2.10 16.81 -30.94
N ASP A 344 -3.41 16.54 -31.08
CA ASP A 344 -4.02 15.23 -30.79
C ASP A 344 -3.86 14.31 -32.02
N SER A 345 -2.61 14.17 -32.47
CA SER A 345 -2.21 13.33 -33.61
C SER A 345 -1.73 11.93 -33.20
N ASP A 346 -1.86 11.54 -31.94
CA ASP A 346 -1.21 10.33 -31.39
C ASP A 346 -1.89 8.99 -31.72
N ASP A 347 -2.98 8.98 -32.49
CA ASP A 347 -3.70 7.74 -32.86
C ASP A 347 -3.67 7.43 -34.38
N ARG A 348 -2.80 8.09 -35.17
CA ARG A 348 -2.66 7.83 -36.62
C ARG A 348 -1.22 7.68 -37.11
N GLY A 349 -0.32 7.16 -36.27
CA GLY A 349 1.11 6.99 -36.59
C GLY A 349 1.66 5.57 -36.51
N ASP A 350 0.81 4.54 -36.57
CA ASP A 350 1.16 3.14 -36.26
C ASP A 350 1.67 2.31 -37.46
N ALA A 351 1.83 2.92 -38.65
CA ALA A 351 1.97 2.15 -39.88
C ALA A 351 3.41 1.76 -40.27
N VAL A 352 4.45 2.37 -39.67
CA VAL A 352 5.85 1.93 -39.90
C VAL A 352 6.46 1.46 -38.59
N ASP A 353 5.82 0.42 -38.07
CA ASP A 353 6.32 -0.38 -36.98
C ASP A 353 7.44 -1.28 -37.53
N TRP A 354 8.63 -1.11 -36.98
CA TRP A 354 9.81 -1.92 -37.29
C TRP A 354 9.46 -3.41 -37.38
N PHE A 355 9.71 -4.09 -38.51
CA PHE A 355 9.32 -5.50 -38.69
C PHE A 355 9.86 -6.42 -37.57
N GLU A 356 11.09 -6.18 -37.11
CA GLU A 356 11.68 -6.89 -35.96
C GLU A 356 10.95 -6.60 -34.64
N ARG A 357 10.40 -5.40 -34.47
CA ARG A 357 9.58 -5.04 -33.32
C ARG A 357 8.18 -5.61 -33.41
N ARG A 358 7.62 -5.74 -34.61
CA ARG A 358 6.37 -6.47 -34.82
C ARG A 358 6.51 -7.94 -34.46
N ALA A 359 7.59 -8.58 -34.89
CA ALA A 359 7.90 -9.96 -34.54
C ALA A 359 8.16 -10.11 -33.03
N ALA A 360 8.89 -9.18 -32.41
CA ALA A 360 9.10 -9.15 -30.96
C ALA A 360 7.78 -8.93 -30.19
N ARG A 361 6.93 -8.03 -30.66
CA ARG A 361 5.60 -7.74 -30.09
C ARG A 361 4.70 -8.97 -30.17
N GLU A 362 4.65 -9.63 -31.34
CA GLU A 362 3.88 -10.85 -31.54
C GLU A 362 4.40 -12.00 -30.64
N SER A 363 5.72 -12.11 -30.47
CA SER A 363 6.35 -13.07 -29.55
C SER A 363 5.97 -12.81 -28.09
N ILE A 364 6.08 -11.55 -27.63
CA ILE A 364 5.71 -11.14 -26.27
C ILE A 364 4.21 -11.37 -26.04
N GLN A 365 3.35 -11.00 -27.00
CA GLN A 365 1.91 -11.27 -26.93
C GLN A 365 1.60 -12.77 -26.89
N GLY A 366 2.38 -13.60 -27.59
CA GLY A 366 2.30 -15.05 -27.50
C GLY A 366 2.60 -15.54 -26.09
N TRP A 367 3.74 -15.14 -25.52
CA TRP A 367 4.14 -15.52 -24.17
C TRP A 367 3.20 -15.02 -23.08
N LEU A 368 2.57 -13.85 -23.25
CA LEU A 368 1.56 -13.30 -22.34
C LEU A 368 0.19 -14.01 -22.43
N ARG A 369 -0.05 -14.80 -23.48
CA ARG A 369 -1.26 -15.64 -23.60
C ARG A 369 -1.09 -17.01 -22.95
N GLU A 370 0.14 -17.48 -22.86
CA GLU A 370 0.49 -18.74 -22.21
C GLU A 370 0.44 -18.60 -20.68
N LYS A 371 0.62 -19.70 -19.94
CA LYS A 371 0.72 -19.62 -18.48
C LYS A 371 2.06 -18.99 -18.07
N PRO A 372 2.10 -18.21 -16.98
CA PRO A 372 3.35 -17.66 -16.47
C PRO A 372 4.22 -18.79 -15.89
N GLU A 373 5.13 -19.32 -16.70
CA GLU A 373 6.12 -20.34 -16.29
C GLU A 373 7.57 -19.85 -16.47
N THR A 374 7.78 -18.82 -17.30
CA THR A 374 9.11 -18.27 -17.61
C THR A 374 9.14 -16.75 -17.47
N PHE A 375 10.35 -16.20 -17.31
CA PHE A 375 10.59 -14.76 -17.37
C PHE A 375 10.64 -14.26 -18.81
N ILE A 376 10.08 -13.07 -19.03
CA ILE A 376 10.28 -12.32 -20.25
C ILE A 376 11.32 -11.25 -19.95
N THR A 377 12.40 -11.20 -20.70
CA THR A 377 13.44 -10.18 -20.58
C THR A 377 13.47 -9.32 -21.84
N ILE A 378 13.40 -8.01 -21.67
CA ILE A 378 13.54 -7.03 -22.74
C ILE A 378 14.80 -6.23 -22.45
N ALA A 379 15.85 -6.53 -23.20
CA ALA A 379 17.12 -5.83 -23.07
C ALA A 379 17.37 -4.97 -24.29
N GLY A 380 18.09 -3.86 -24.09
CA GLY A 380 18.51 -3.03 -25.20
C GLY A 380 19.08 -1.73 -24.68
N PRO A 381 20.02 -1.10 -25.38
CA PRO A 381 20.66 0.10 -24.87
C PRO A 381 19.67 1.29 -24.85
N ARG A 382 19.96 2.35 -24.08
CA ARG A 382 19.04 3.47 -23.79
C ARG A 382 18.46 4.19 -25.00
N GLY A 383 17.15 4.20 -25.16
CA GLY A 383 16.51 4.83 -26.33
C GLY A 383 16.34 3.92 -27.54
N SER A 384 16.49 2.61 -27.35
CA SER A 384 16.12 1.58 -28.34
C SER A 384 14.60 1.41 -28.53
N GLY A 385 13.76 2.08 -27.73
CA GLY A 385 12.30 2.03 -27.83
C GLY A 385 11.63 0.92 -27.00
N LYS A 386 12.29 0.40 -25.95
CA LYS A 386 11.76 -0.68 -25.09
C LYS A 386 10.40 -0.38 -24.49
N HIS A 387 10.19 0.81 -23.95
CA HIS A 387 8.91 1.22 -23.36
C HIS A 387 7.79 1.23 -24.42
N LYS A 388 8.06 1.74 -25.63
CA LYS A 388 7.10 1.74 -26.74
C LYS A 388 6.75 0.31 -27.17
N LEU A 389 7.74 -0.59 -27.24
CA LEU A 389 7.49 -2.00 -27.52
C LEU A 389 6.63 -2.65 -26.42
N LEU A 390 6.92 -2.37 -25.16
CA LEU A 390 6.20 -2.92 -24.02
C LEU A 390 4.75 -2.44 -23.97
N GLU A 391 4.51 -1.15 -24.19
CA GLU A 391 3.18 -0.55 -24.27
C GLU A 391 2.36 -1.14 -25.42
N ALA A 392 3.00 -1.37 -26.58
CA ALA A 392 2.34 -2.01 -27.72
C ALA A 392 2.12 -3.54 -27.53
N ALA A 393 2.97 -4.20 -26.74
CA ALA A 393 2.89 -5.64 -26.51
C ALA A 393 1.91 -6.03 -25.40
N VAL A 394 1.79 -5.22 -24.35
CA VAL A 394 0.88 -5.48 -23.22
C VAL A 394 -0.56 -5.15 -23.63
N PRO A 395 -1.52 -6.07 -23.45
CA PRO A 395 -2.92 -5.80 -23.78
C PRO A 395 -3.48 -4.63 -22.97
N LYS A 396 -4.17 -3.66 -23.62
CA LYS A 396 -4.75 -2.47 -22.96
C LYS A 396 -5.75 -2.76 -21.82
N GLY A 397 -6.22 -4.00 -21.67
CA GLY A 397 -7.12 -4.44 -20.59
C GLY A 397 -6.46 -5.34 -19.53
N ALA A 398 -5.17 -5.63 -19.66
CA ALA A 398 -4.43 -6.43 -18.69
C ALA A 398 -4.16 -5.61 -17.43
N LYS A 399 -4.27 -6.26 -16.26
CA LYS A 399 -3.85 -5.64 -15.00
C LYS A 399 -2.34 -5.63 -14.93
N THR A 400 -1.77 -4.44 -14.92
CA THR A 400 -0.32 -4.24 -14.99
C THR A 400 0.19 -3.59 -13.71
N LEU A 401 1.27 -4.13 -13.14
CA LEU A 401 2.01 -3.52 -12.05
C LEU A 401 3.41 -3.15 -12.54
N THR A 402 3.69 -1.86 -12.67
CA THR A 402 5.03 -1.39 -13.03
C THR A 402 5.79 -0.97 -11.77
N ILE A 403 6.99 -1.53 -11.59
CA ILE A 403 7.96 -1.14 -10.57
C ILE A 403 9.11 -0.46 -11.29
N ASP A 404 9.20 0.87 -11.21
CA ASP A 404 10.26 1.62 -11.86
C ASP A 404 11.47 1.82 -10.93
N CYS A 405 12.56 1.11 -11.23
CA CYS A 405 13.81 1.23 -10.49
C CYS A 405 14.46 2.61 -10.64
N ALA A 406 14.16 3.39 -11.70
CA ALA A 406 14.65 4.75 -11.84
C ALA A 406 13.94 5.72 -10.88
N SER A 407 12.65 5.54 -10.66
CA SER A 407 11.89 6.29 -9.65
C SER A 407 12.36 5.96 -8.23
N ILE A 408 12.66 4.70 -7.94
CA ILE A 408 13.31 4.28 -6.68
C ILE A 408 14.69 4.96 -6.54
N ALA A 409 15.50 4.95 -7.59
CA ALA A 409 16.82 5.62 -7.59
C ALA A 409 16.72 7.11 -7.27
N LYS A 410 15.73 7.81 -7.85
CA LYS A 410 15.49 9.24 -7.60
C LYS A 410 15.03 9.51 -6.17
N ALA A 411 14.10 8.70 -5.65
CA ALA A 411 13.61 8.85 -4.28
C ALA A 411 14.74 8.64 -3.25
N VAL A 412 15.59 7.64 -3.49
CA VAL A 412 16.75 7.34 -2.65
C VAL A 412 17.84 8.41 -2.81
N GLY A 413 18.19 8.80 -4.03
CA GLY A 413 19.21 9.80 -4.34
C GLY A 413 18.85 11.22 -3.87
N GLY A 414 17.58 11.64 -3.99
CA GLY A 414 17.10 12.93 -3.52
C GLY A 414 17.11 13.07 -1.99
N SER A 415 17.07 11.95 -1.25
CA SER A 415 17.22 11.95 0.22
C SER A 415 18.68 12.16 0.68
N SER A 416 19.65 12.02 -0.22
CA SER A 416 21.09 12.18 0.06
C SER A 416 21.64 13.57 -0.29
N SER A 417 20.92 14.37 -1.08
CA SER A 417 21.37 15.70 -1.54
C SER A 417 21.02 16.85 -0.59
N SER A 418 20.30 16.60 0.52
CA SER A 418 19.95 17.65 1.51
C SER A 418 20.85 17.65 2.76
N SER A 419 21.98 16.94 2.76
CA SER A 419 22.99 17.08 3.81
C SER A 419 24.40 17.07 3.23
N SER A 420 24.89 18.24 2.85
CA SER A 420 26.32 18.51 2.74
C SER A 420 26.95 18.45 4.13
N SER A 421 27.21 17.25 4.63
CA SER A 421 28.07 17.04 5.80
C SER A 421 28.97 15.84 5.56
N LYS A 422 30.24 16.18 5.33
CA LYS A 422 31.48 15.39 5.40
C LYS A 422 31.33 13.92 5.84
N PRO A 423 31.85 12.95 5.05
CA PRO A 423 31.88 11.55 5.45
C PRO A 423 32.95 11.36 6.51
N GLY A 424 32.53 10.98 7.72
CA GLY A 424 33.44 10.66 8.82
C GLY A 424 32.84 11.03 10.17
N THR A 425 31.89 10.21 10.65
CA THR A 425 31.76 9.73 12.04
C THR A 425 30.64 8.67 12.05
N SER A 426 30.88 7.59 12.78
CA SER A 426 30.14 6.33 12.87
C SER A 426 28.59 6.40 13.00
N GLY A 427 27.90 5.52 12.25
CA GLY A 427 26.81 4.70 12.80
C GLY A 427 25.36 4.94 12.35
N ASP A 428 24.96 6.18 12.05
CA ASP A 428 23.51 6.52 12.01
C ASP A 428 22.95 6.91 10.62
N GLY A 429 23.76 6.77 9.57
CA GLY A 429 23.38 7.11 8.18
C GLY A 429 22.62 6.02 7.42
N GLY A 430 22.69 4.76 7.87
CA GLY A 430 22.10 3.61 7.18
C GLY A 430 20.58 3.57 7.23
N GLY A 431 19.98 3.81 8.41
CA GLY A 431 18.53 3.64 8.62
C GLY A 431 17.65 4.58 7.79
N LYS A 432 18.16 5.76 7.41
CA LYS A 432 17.43 6.71 6.54
C LYS A 432 17.35 6.22 5.09
N LEU A 433 18.45 5.68 4.57
CA LEU A 433 18.52 5.09 3.23
C LEU A 433 17.58 3.88 3.12
N GLU A 434 17.56 3.04 4.15
CA GLU A 434 16.74 1.84 4.22
C GLU A 434 15.24 2.17 4.27
N THR A 435 14.87 3.16 5.08
CA THR A 435 13.48 3.64 5.15
C THR A 435 13.04 4.26 3.83
N ALA A 436 13.93 5.01 3.16
CA ALA A 436 13.67 5.59 1.84
C ALA A 436 13.53 4.51 0.75
N LEU A 437 14.30 3.42 0.83
CA LEU A 437 14.20 2.30 -0.11
C LEU A 437 12.86 1.56 0.05
N VAL A 438 12.45 1.28 1.29
CA VAL A 438 11.17 0.61 1.58
C VAL A 438 9.99 1.50 1.19
N SER A 439 10.06 2.82 1.47
CA SER A 439 8.99 3.74 1.09
C SER A 439 8.88 3.92 -0.43
N ALA A 440 10.01 3.95 -1.15
CA ALA A 440 10.04 4.01 -2.61
C ALA A 440 9.47 2.73 -3.24
N LEU A 441 9.85 1.54 -2.76
CA LEU A 441 9.25 0.29 -3.23
C LEU A 441 7.75 0.23 -2.91
N ALA A 442 7.34 0.72 -1.74
CA ALA A 442 5.94 0.79 -1.36
C ALA A 442 5.13 1.73 -2.27
N SER A 443 5.69 2.88 -2.67
CA SER A 443 5.01 3.77 -3.63
C SER A 443 4.90 3.15 -5.01
N GLU A 444 5.94 2.47 -5.49
CA GLU A 444 5.92 1.75 -6.77
C GLU A 444 4.91 0.60 -6.77
N THR A 445 4.76 -0.13 -5.67
CA THR A 445 3.78 -1.23 -5.55
C THR A 445 2.35 -0.75 -5.25
N GLY A 446 2.18 0.49 -4.78
CA GLY A 446 0.88 0.99 -4.30
C GLY A 446 0.54 0.54 -2.88
N TYR A 447 1.55 0.08 -2.13
CA TYR A 447 1.42 -0.33 -0.74
C TYR A 447 1.21 0.90 0.16
N TRP A 448 -0.03 1.12 0.59
CA TRP A 448 -0.42 2.24 1.46
C TRP A 448 -1.46 1.78 2.49
N PRO A 449 -1.39 2.21 3.76
CA PRO A 449 -0.43 3.15 4.35
C PRO A 449 0.92 2.53 4.75
N VAL A 450 1.99 3.32 4.58
CA VAL A 450 3.36 3.04 5.07
C VAL A 450 3.57 3.80 6.38
N PHE A 451 3.91 3.07 7.45
CA PHE A 451 4.14 3.66 8.76
C PHE A 451 5.63 3.65 9.11
N GLY A 452 6.33 4.77 8.88
CA GLY A 452 7.74 4.89 9.24
C GLY A 452 8.02 4.74 10.74
N TRP A 453 7.03 5.03 11.60
CA TRP A 453 7.17 4.91 13.06
C TRP A 453 7.25 3.47 13.57
N LEU A 454 6.73 2.48 12.84
CA LEU A 454 6.88 1.07 13.21
C LEU A 454 8.34 0.63 13.14
N ASN A 455 9.07 1.17 12.16
CA ASN A 455 10.50 0.90 11.98
C ASN A 455 11.31 1.55 13.12
N SER A 456 10.97 2.78 13.52
CA SER A 456 11.61 3.42 14.67
C SER A 456 11.24 2.77 16.00
N LEU A 457 10.00 2.29 16.17
CA LEU A 457 9.61 1.62 17.41
C LEU A 457 10.28 0.26 17.55
N ASN A 458 10.38 -0.54 16.49
CA ASN A 458 11.04 -1.85 16.57
C ASN A 458 12.53 -1.72 16.89
N SER A 459 13.22 -0.71 16.32
CA SER A 459 14.62 -0.42 16.66
C SER A 459 14.75 0.14 18.08
N MET A 460 13.82 0.99 18.54
CA MET A 460 13.78 1.48 19.92
C MET A 460 13.51 0.37 20.94
N ILE A 461 12.65 -0.60 20.62
CA ILE A 461 12.39 -1.77 21.48
C ILE A 461 13.65 -2.62 21.58
N ASP A 462 14.37 -2.83 20.47
CA ASP A 462 15.65 -3.53 20.49
C ASP A 462 16.74 -2.78 21.26
N LEU A 463 16.74 -1.45 21.19
CA LEU A 463 17.66 -0.60 21.96
C LEU A 463 17.30 -0.61 23.46
N ALA A 464 16.01 -0.54 23.79
CA ALA A 464 15.51 -0.61 25.16
C ALA A 464 15.76 -2.00 25.76
N ALA A 465 15.56 -3.06 24.98
CA ALA A 465 15.91 -4.42 25.37
C ALA A 465 17.41 -4.58 25.57
N ALA A 466 18.24 -4.05 24.66
CA ALA A 466 19.69 -4.06 24.84
C ALA A 466 20.13 -3.28 26.09
N GLY A 467 19.50 -2.15 26.39
CA GLY A 467 19.77 -1.36 27.59
C GLY A 467 19.28 -1.99 28.90
N LEU A 468 18.22 -2.80 28.85
CA LEU A 468 17.63 -3.44 30.05
C LEU A 468 18.13 -4.87 30.30
N ILE A 469 18.43 -5.63 29.24
CA ILE A 469 18.70 -7.08 29.27
C ILE A 469 20.16 -7.36 28.85
N GLY A 470 20.84 -6.41 28.20
CA GLY A 470 22.19 -6.60 27.65
C GLY A 470 22.20 -7.33 26.30
N SER A 471 21.04 -7.68 25.75
CA SER A 471 20.88 -8.29 24.42
C SER A 471 19.76 -7.63 23.63
N LYS A 472 19.94 -7.51 22.31
CA LYS A 472 18.90 -7.04 21.39
C LYS A 472 17.78 -8.07 21.37
N ALA A 473 16.52 -7.64 21.44
CA ALA A 473 15.39 -8.55 21.47
C ALA A 473 14.99 -9.12 20.09
N GLY A 474 15.56 -8.59 19.00
CA GLY A 474 15.37 -9.10 17.64
C GLY A 474 14.06 -8.67 16.99
N PHE A 475 13.47 -7.55 17.42
CA PHE A 475 12.23 -7.00 16.87
C PHE A 475 12.44 -6.17 15.59
N SER A 476 13.62 -5.60 15.39
CA SER A 476 13.98 -4.93 14.14
C SER A 476 14.23 -5.97 13.05
N ARG A 477 13.35 -5.99 12.04
CA ARG A 477 13.51 -6.86 10.87
C ARG A 477 14.55 -6.27 9.92
N PRO A 478 15.46 -7.08 9.35
CA PRO A 478 16.39 -6.62 8.33
C PRO A 478 15.62 -6.08 7.12
N VAL A 479 16.25 -5.18 6.37
CA VAL A 479 15.65 -4.48 5.21
C VAL A 479 15.11 -5.48 4.18
N GLU A 480 15.85 -6.58 3.96
CA GLU A 480 15.43 -7.71 3.10
C GLU A 480 14.04 -8.22 3.47
N GLU A 481 13.79 -8.48 4.77
CA GLU A 481 12.50 -8.99 5.25
C GLU A 481 11.40 -7.93 5.13
N GLN A 482 11.73 -6.65 5.29
CA GLN A 482 10.77 -5.55 5.14
C GLN A 482 10.33 -5.39 3.68
N LEU A 483 11.28 -5.40 2.73
CA LEU A 483 10.99 -5.40 1.30
C LEU A 483 10.18 -6.66 0.94
N GLY A 484 10.58 -7.82 1.47
CA GLY A 484 9.86 -9.09 1.31
C GLY A 484 8.40 -9.02 1.77
N GLN A 485 8.09 -8.36 2.89
CA GLN A 485 6.70 -8.20 3.35
C GLN A 485 5.85 -7.34 2.42
N VAL A 486 6.39 -6.21 1.95
CA VAL A 486 5.69 -5.36 0.97
C VAL A 486 5.35 -6.18 -0.28
N LEU A 487 6.31 -6.97 -0.75
CA LEU A 487 6.16 -7.83 -1.91
C LEU A 487 5.22 -9.03 -1.64
N GLU A 488 5.18 -9.59 -0.42
CA GLU A 488 4.26 -10.66 -0.05
C GLU A 488 2.80 -10.18 -0.05
N VAL A 489 2.52 -9.00 0.50
CA VAL A 489 1.19 -8.38 0.44
C VAL A 489 0.82 -8.08 -1.02
N THR A 490 1.79 -7.65 -1.83
CA THR A 490 1.62 -7.44 -3.27
C THR A 490 1.28 -8.75 -3.99
N THR A 491 1.95 -9.87 -3.68
CA THR A 491 1.63 -11.21 -4.21
C THR A 491 0.20 -11.62 -3.89
N ARG A 492 -0.25 -11.41 -2.63
CA ARG A 492 -1.63 -11.72 -2.23
C ARG A 492 -2.64 -10.88 -3.00
N ALA A 493 -2.36 -9.60 -3.21
CA ALA A 493 -3.19 -8.69 -4.00
C ALA A 493 -3.24 -9.11 -5.48
N LEU A 494 -2.10 -9.47 -6.08
CA LEU A 494 -2.01 -9.98 -7.46
C LEU A 494 -2.80 -11.29 -7.63
N ALA A 495 -2.62 -12.25 -6.72
CA ALA A 495 -3.35 -13.52 -6.75
C ALA A 495 -4.87 -13.32 -6.58
N SER A 496 -5.28 -12.44 -5.67
CA SER A 496 -6.67 -12.05 -5.49
C SER A 496 -7.24 -11.41 -6.76
N ALA A 497 -6.51 -10.46 -7.37
CA ALA A 497 -6.91 -9.79 -8.60
C ALA A 497 -7.06 -10.77 -9.77
N GLY A 498 -6.13 -11.71 -9.96
CA GLY A 498 -6.19 -12.75 -10.98
C GLY A 498 -7.35 -13.72 -10.74
N SER A 499 -7.58 -14.15 -9.50
CA SER A 499 -8.71 -15.03 -9.16
C SER A 499 -10.08 -14.38 -9.41
N LYS A 500 -10.22 -13.08 -9.16
CA LYS A 500 -11.44 -12.31 -9.43
C LYS A 500 -11.73 -12.27 -10.94
N ASP A 501 -10.71 -12.11 -11.78
CA ASP A 501 -10.88 -12.08 -13.23
C ASP A 501 -11.18 -13.47 -13.78
N ALA A 502 -10.51 -14.51 -13.27
CA ALA A 502 -10.81 -15.89 -13.61
C ALA A 502 -12.29 -16.22 -13.31
N ARG A 503 -12.80 -15.82 -12.14
CA ARG A 503 -14.22 -15.99 -11.78
C ARG A 503 -15.17 -15.21 -12.69
N LYS A 504 -14.81 -13.98 -13.08
CA LYS A 504 -15.61 -13.16 -14.01
C LYS A 504 -15.65 -13.80 -15.40
N ALA A 505 -14.50 -14.21 -15.94
CA ALA A 505 -14.38 -14.86 -17.23
C ALA A 505 -15.16 -16.19 -17.26
N GLU A 506 -15.09 -17.00 -16.20
CA GLU A 506 -15.87 -18.23 -16.07
C GLU A 506 -17.38 -17.96 -16.02
N ALA A 507 -17.80 -16.92 -15.28
CA ALA A 507 -19.21 -16.52 -15.21
C ALA A 507 -19.74 -16.04 -16.58
N GLU A 508 -18.94 -15.28 -17.34
CA GLU A 508 -19.28 -14.86 -18.69
C GLU A 508 -19.36 -16.03 -19.66
N ARG A 509 -18.43 -16.98 -19.58
CA ARG A 509 -18.46 -18.22 -20.37
C ARG A 509 -19.74 -19.01 -20.11
N LYS A 510 -20.10 -19.24 -18.84
CA LYS A 510 -21.37 -19.91 -18.47
C LYS A 510 -22.60 -19.14 -18.95
N ARG A 511 -22.56 -17.80 -19.00
CA ARG A 511 -23.63 -16.99 -19.58
C ARG A 511 -23.74 -17.17 -21.09
N ARG A 512 -22.62 -17.17 -21.82
CA ARG A 512 -22.58 -17.40 -23.28
C ARG A 512 -23.07 -18.79 -23.64
N GLU A 513 -22.63 -19.82 -22.92
CA GLU A 513 -23.09 -21.20 -23.09
C GLU A 513 -24.62 -21.32 -22.90
N LYS A 514 -25.17 -20.67 -21.87
CA LYS A 514 -26.64 -20.62 -21.66
C LYS A 514 -27.38 -19.89 -22.77
N VAL A 515 -26.81 -18.81 -23.33
CA VAL A 515 -27.43 -18.09 -24.46
C VAL A 515 -27.44 -18.95 -25.72
N VAL A 516 -26.33 -19.62 -26.03
CA VAL A 516 -26.23 -20.54 -27.17
C VAL A 516 -27.19 -21.72 -27.00
N GLN A 517 -27.27 -22.31 -25.81
CA GLN A 517 -28.18 -23.42 -25.51
C GLN A 517 -29.66 -23.01 -25.57
N LYS A 518 -29.98 -21.77 -25.21
CA LYS A 518 -31.33 -21.21 -25.34
C LYS A 518 -31.70 -20.89 -26.80
N GLN A 519 -30.71 -20.53 -27.63
CA GLN A 519 -30.90 -20.31 -29.07
C GLN A 519 -31.03 -21.63 -29.85
N SER A 520 -30.29 -22.68 -29.48
CA SER A 520 -30.42 -24.01 -30.11
C SER A 520 -31.70 -24.75 -29.70
N ALA A 521 -32.19 -24.54 -28.47
CA ALA A 521 -33.49 -25.08 -28.03
C ALA A 521 -34.72 -24.41 -28.68
N ALA A 522 -34.53 -23.29 -29.40
CA ALA A 522 -35.60 -22.55 -30.07
C ALA A 522 -35.78 -22.94 -31.56
N VAL A 523 -35.01 -23.90 -32.08
CA VAL A 523 -35.23 -24.46 -33.43
C VAL A 523 -36.26 -25.60 -33.30
N PRO A 524 -37.45 -25.51 -33.91
CA PRO A 524 -38.43 -26.59 -33.83
C PRO A 524 -37.93 -27.81 -34.61
N ALA A 525 -37.94 -28.96 -33.94
CA ALA A 525 -37.79 -30.26 -34.57
C ALA A 525 -38.91 -30.47 -35.59
N THR A 526 -38.58 -30.42 -36.88
CA THR A 526 -39.42 -30.99 -37.93
C THR A 526 -38.98 -32.45 -38.08
N GLN A 527 -39.78 -33.38 -37.55
CA GLN A 527 -39.64 -34.81 -37.87
C GLN A 527 -40.53 -35.19 -39.09
N PRO A 528 -40.61 -36.46 -39.53
CA PRO A 528 -40.04 -36.91 -40.78
C PRO A 528 -41.14 -37.39 -41.75
N GLY A 529 -40.85 -37.48 -43.06
CA GLY A 529 -41.82 -38.07 -43.97
C GLY A 529 -41.33 -38.27 -45.40
N GLY A 530 -41.14 -39.55 -45.77
CA GLY A 530 -41.04 -40.08 -47.15
C GLY A 530 -39.73 -39.77 -47.86
N GLY A 531 -38.84 -40.71 -48.19
CA GLY A 531 -39.11 -42.06 -48.70
C GLY A 531 -38.79 -42.10 -50.20
N ALA A 532 -37.52 -42.23 -50.55
CA ALA A 532 -37.06 -42.78 -51.82
C ALA A 532 -35.65 -43.38 -51.62
N MET A 533 -35.60 -44.71 -51.61
CA MET A 533 -34.37 -45.52 -51.70
C MET A 533 -33.68 -45.29 -53.04
N VAL A 534 -32.34 -45.22 -53.05
CA VAL A 534 -31.46 -45.98 -53.96
C VAL A 534 -30.08 -46.13 -53.28
N GLN A 535 -29.71 -47.39 -53.01
CA GLN A 535 -28.36 -47.96 -52.78
C GLN A 535 -27.42 -47.61 -53.97
N SER A 536 -26.09 -47.61 -53.96
CA SER A 536 -25.02 -48.11 -53.09
C SER A 536 -23.71 -47.61 -53.73
N ASP A 537 -22.62 -47.87 -53.01
CA ASP A 537 -21.28 -48.17 -53.53
C ASP A 537 -20.19 -47.10 -53.57
N ALA A 538 -19.04 -47.63 -53.21
CA ALA A 538 -17.79 -47.02 -52.82
C ALA A 538 -17.00 -46.46 -54.01
N GLN A 539 -15.97 -45.68 -53.69
CA GLN A 539 -14.56 -46.02 -53.95
C GLN A 539 -13.72 -44.80 -54.36
N VAL A 540 -12.73 -44.51 -53.50
CA VAL A 540 -11.34 -44.13 -53.77
C VAL A 540 -10.99 -43.70 -55.21
N LEU A 541 -10.45 -42.48 -55.38
CA LEU A 541 -9.15 -42.25 -56.04
C LEU A 541 -8.73 -40.78 -56.03
N ALA A 542 -7.41 -40.60 -55.95
CA ALA A 542 -6.67 -39.36 -55.87
C ALA A 542 -6.43 -38.71 -57.24
N GLY A 543 -6.09 -37.42 -57.22
CA GLY A 543 -5.18 -36.80 -58.18
C GLY A 543 -5.69 -35.56 -58.93
N GLY A 544 -4.85 -34.52 -58.97
CA GLY A 544 -4.72 -33.68 -60.17
C GLY A 544 -5.27 -32.25 -60.13
N GLN A 545 -4.33 -31.31 -59.95
CA GLN A 545 -4.26 -29.90 -60.37
C GLN A 545 -5.23 -29.40 -61.46
N GLY A 546 -5.65 -28.12 -61.35
CA GLY A 546 -5.79 -27.23 -62.51
C GLY A 546 -7.07 -26.38 -62.60
N GLU A 547 -6.91 -25.10 -62.23
CA GLU A 547 -7.46 -23.90 -62.92
C GLU A 547 -8.95 -23.47 -62.76
N LYS A 548 -9.09 -22.30 -62.08
CA LYS A 548 -10.01 -21.15 -62.22
C LYS A 548 -11.41 -21.38 -62.82
N ASP A 549 -12.45 -21.03 -62.05
CA ASP A 549 -13.22 -19.79 -62.28
C ASP A 549 -14.28 -19.54 -61.18
N ALA A 550 -14.71 -18.29 -61.12
CA ALA A 550 -15.39 -17.63 -60.02
C ALA A 550 -16.86 -18.01 -59.79
N ILE A 551 -17.35 -17.54 -58.63
CA ILE A 551 -18.76 -17.34 -58.20
C ILE A 551 -19.36 -18.50 -57.38
N ALA A 552 -19.35 -18.36 -56.04
CA ALA A 552 -20.57 -18.25 -55.22
C ALA A 552 -20.22 -18.35 -53.72
N ASN A 553 -20.64 -17.32 -52.98
CA ASN A 553 -20.63 -17.26 -51.53
C ASN A 553 -21.39 -18.44 -50.89
N VAL A 554 -20.67 -19.34 -50.23
CA VAL A 554 -21.18 -20.06 -49.04
C VAL A 554 -20.02 -20.10 -48.04
N ALA A 555 -20.09 -19.18 -47.07
CA ALA A 555 -19.17 -19.15 -45.95
C ALA A 555 -19.34 -20.43 -45.11
N SER A 556 -18.43 -21.37 -45.28
CA SER A 556 -18.12 -22.36 -44.25
C SER A 556 -17.73 -21.60 -42.97
N PRO A 557 -18.30 -21.91 -41.79
CA PRO A 557 -17.85 -21.28 -40.56
C PRO A 557 -16.38 -21.67 -40.32
N PRO A 558 -15.49 -20.72 -39.94
CA PRO A 558 -14.11 -21.06 -39.66
C PRO A 558 -14.05 -21.92 -38.39
N VAL A 559 -13.66 -23.18 -38.56
CA VAL A 559 -13.38 -24.18 -37.50
C VAL A 559 -12.14 -23.82 -36.66
N ASN A 560 -11.60 -22.60 -36.79
CA ASN A 560 -10.45 -22.14 -36.00
C ASN A 560 -10.79 -21.13 -34.90
N SER A 561 -12.07 -20.85 -34.65
CA SER A 561 -12.51 -19.90 -33.61
C SER A 561 -12.69 -20.53 -32.21
N GLN A 562 -12.40 -21.83 -32.04
CA GLN A 562 -12.46 -22.51 -30.74
C GLN A 562 -11.17 -22.41 -29.91
N ARG A 563 -10.06 -21.90 -30.46
CA ARG A 563 -8.83 -21.61 -29.69
C ARG A 563 -8.70 -20.16 -29.22
N ASP A 564 -9.63 -19.29 -29.61
CA ASP A 564 -9.64 -17.87 -29.18
C ASP A 564 -10.44 -17.63 -27.89
N ALA A 565 -10.83 -18.71 -27.19
CA ALA A 565 -11.61 -18.64 -25.96
C ALA A 565 -10.72 -18.65 -24.70
N THR A 566 -10.41 -17.44 -24.22
CA THR A 566 -10.40 -17.10 -22.78
C THR A 566 -9.47 -17.90 -21.86
N HIS A 567 -8.17 -17.63 -21.90
CA HIS A 567 -7.37 -17.72 -20.67
C HIS A 567 -7.68 -16.48 -19.82
N ALA A 568 -8.02 -16.69 -18.55
CA ALA A 568 -8.04 -15.59 -17.59
C ALA A 568 -6.66 -14.94 -17.64
N GLN A 569 -6.58 -13.70 -18.12
CA GLN A 569 -5.31 -13.01 -18.27
C GLN A 569 -4.68 -12.88 -16.89
N ALA A 570 -3.57 -13.58 -16.67
CA ALA A 570 -2.78 -13.40 -15.47
C ALA A 570 -2.29 -11.95 -15.43
N PRO A 571 -2.20 -11.33 -14.25
CA PRO A 571 -1.65 -9.98 -14.13
C PRO A 571 -0.21 -9.96 -14.65
N VAL A 572 0.21 -8.81 -15.18
CA VAL A 572 1.57 -8.59 -15.70
C VAL A 572 2.32 -7.68 -14.73
N VAL A 573 3.48 -8.12 -14.26
CA VAL A 573 4.41 -7.36 -13.44
C VAL A 573 5.57 -6.93 -14.32
N ILE A 574 5.80 -5.63 -14.42
CA ILE A 574 6.89 -5.03 -15.19
C ILE A 574 7.90 -4.49 -14.18
N ILE A 575 9.12 -5.01 -14.21
CA ILE A 575 10.25 -4.46 -13.47
C ILE A 575 11.08 -3.64 -14.45
N ASP A 576 10.88 -2.32 -14.38
CA ASP A 576 11.45 -1.37 -15.33
C ASP A 576 12.77 -0.77 -14.83
N ASN A 577 13.62 -0.39 -15.77
CA ASN A 577 14.96 0.16 -15.51
C ASN A 577 15.81 -0.71 -14.56
N PHE A 578 15.72 -2.04 -14.71
CA PHE A 578 16.45 -2.99 -13.89
C PHE A 578 17.97 -2.86 -14.11
N HIS A 579 18.77 -2.91 -13.05
CA HIS A 579 20.21 -2.58 -13.04
C HIS A 579 20.56 -1.16 -13.53
N LEU A 580 19.84 -0.16 -13.03
CA LEU A 580 20.18 1.23 -13.29
C LEU A 580 21.48 1.64 -12.59
N LYS A 581 22.39 2.32 -13.31
CA LYS A 581 23.67 2.89 -12.80
C LYS A 581 23.49 3.74 -11.53
N SER A 582 22.41 4.52 -11.46
CA SER A 582 22.14 5.44 -10.35
C SER A 582 21.73 4.72 -9.05
N LEU A 583 21.27 3.47 -9.14
CA LEU A 583 20.79 2.70 -7.99
C LEU A 583 21.76 1.58 -7.66
N ARG A 584 22.71 1.87 -6.76
CA ARG A 584 23.71 0.91 -6.26
C ARG A 584 23.19 0.14 -5.04
N SER A 585 22.07 -0.56 -5.19
CA SER A 585 21.53 -1.46 -4.16
C SER A 585 21.44 -2.89 -4.70
N PRO A 586 22.51 -3.72 -4.56
CA PRO A 586 22.47 -5.11 -5.02
C PRO A 586 21.38 -5.91 -4.28
N LEU A 587 21.12 -5.55 -3.02
CA LEU A 587 20.09 -6.16 -2.18
C LEU A 587 18.67 -6.00 -2.75
N LEU A 588 18.32 -4.82 -3.26
CA LEU A 588 17.01 -4.61 -3.87
C LEU A 588 16.82 -5.53 -5.09
N TYR A 589 17.84 -5.62 -5.94
CA TYR A 589 17.77 -6.45 -7.15
C TYR A 589 17.66 -7.95 -6.79
N SER A 590 18.40 -8.44 -5.80
CA SER A 590 18.25 -9.84 -5.36
C SER A 590 16.87 -10.13 -4.80
N VAL A 591 16.30 -9.25 -3.97
CA VAL A 591 14.95 -9.39 -3.43
C VAL A 591 13.90 -9.40 -4.55
N LEU A 592 13.98 -8.46 -5.50
CA LEU A 592 13.03 -8.38 -6.62
C LEU A 592 13.07 -9.62 -7.51
N VAL A 593 14.25 -10.16 -7.80
CA VAL A 593 14.40 -11.36 -8.62
C VAL A 593 13.91 -12.61 -7.87
N SER A 594 14.21 -12.73 -6.58
CA SER A 594 13.71 -13.82 -5.71
C SER A 594 12.17 -13.79 -5.57
N TRP A 595 11.60 -12.59 -5.47
CA TRP A 595 10.15 -12.42 -5.49
C TRP A 595 9.55 -12.75 -6.86
N ALA A 596 10.17 -12.28 -7.95
CA ALA A 596 9.74 -12.59 -9.30
C ALA A 596 9.75 -14.10 -9.58
N SER A 597 10.78 -14.82 -9.13
CA SER A 597 10.85 -16.28 -9.29
C SER A 597 9.73 -16.98 -8.52
N SER A 598 9.37 -16.48 -7.33
CA SER A 598 8.21 -16.94 -6.56
C SER A 598 6.88 -16.68 -7.29
N LEU A 599 6.73 -15.54 -8.00
CA LEU A 599 5.52 -15.22 -8.77
C LEU A 599 5.34 -16.12 -9.99
N VAL A 600 6.42 -16.39 -10.72
CA VAL A 600 6.39 -17.22 -11.92
C VAL A 600 6.24 -18.70 -11.56
N SER A 601 6.98 -19.21 -10.57
CA SER A 601 6.86 -20.60 -10.10
C SER A 601 5.48 -20.92 -9.52
N SER A 602 4.82 -19.95 -8.88
CA SER A 602 3.45 -20.10 -8.39
C SER A 602 2.39 -19.93 -9.48
N GLY A 603 2.77 -19.48 -10.69
CA GLY A 603 1.85 -19.19 -11.77
C GLY A 603 0.92 -17.98 -11.51
N THR A 604 1.33 -17.07 -10.62
CA THR A 604 0.48 -15.95 -10.16
C THR A 604 0.42 -14.80 -11.17
N ALA A 605 1.55 -14.47 -11.81
CA ALA A 605 1.69 -13.32 -12.70
C ALA A 605 2.79 -13.53 -13.73
N HIS A 606 2.66 -12.91 -14.91
CA HIS A 606 3.78 -12.80 -15.86
C HIS A 606 4.75 -11.73 -15.36
N VAL A 607 6.05 -11.99 -15.42
CA VAL A 607 7.07 -11.02 -15.03
C VAL A 607 7.92 -10.64 -16.24
N ILE A 608 7.98 -9.34 -16.53
CA ILE A 608 8.78 -8.74 -17.59
C ILE A 608 9.88 -7.89 -16.96
N PHE A 609 11.15 -8.22 -17.22
CA PHE A 609 12.29 -7.38 -16.84
C PHE A 609 12.71 -6.51 -18.02
N VAL A 610 12.81 -5.20 -17.80
CA VAL A 610 13.33 -4.25 -18.79
C VAL A 610 14.64 -3.68 -18.27
N SER A 611 15.73 -3.84 -19.03
CA SER A 611 17.06 -3.37 -18.62
C SER A 611 17.84 -2.72 -19.77
N ASP A 612 18.63 -1.70 -19.45
CA ASP A 612 19.64 -1.12 -20.34
C ASP A 612 20.89 -2.02 -20.42
N ASN A 613 21.16 -2.80 -19.37
CA ASN A 613 22.36 -3.62 -19.24
C ASN A 613 21.98 -5.12 -19.26
N PRO A 614 21.94 -5.75 -20.46
CA PRO A 614 21.58 -7.17 -20.59
C PRO A 614 22.46 -8.10 -19.75
N VAL A 615 23.75 -7.79 -19.65
CA VAL A 615 24.75 -8.68 -19.03
C VAL A 615 24.54 -8.72 -17.52
N ALA A 616 24.43 -7.55 -16.88
CA ALA A 616 24.18 -7.47 -15.44
C ALA A 616 22.84 -8.13 -15.07
N MET A 617 21.78 -7.84 -15.84
CA MET A 617 20.47 -8.45 -15.66
C MET A 617 20.52 -9.97 -15.75
N SER A 618 21.14 -10.53 -16.79
CA SER A 618 21.24 -11.99 -16.94
C SER A 618 21.98 -12.67 -15.79
N LYS A 619 22.96 -11.98 -15.19
CA LYS A 619 23.75 -12.49 -14.07
C LYS A 619 22.94 -12.55 -12.78
N GLU A 620 22.17 -11.52 -12.45
CA GLU A 620 21.33 -11.55 -11.24
C GLU A 620 20.11 -12.46 -11.39
N ILE A 621 19.49 -12.50 -12.58
CA ILE A 621 18.40 -13.47 -12.86
C ILE A 621 18.93 -14.90 -12.75
N GLY A 622 20.12 -15.18 -13.31
CA GLY A 622 20.75 -16.50 -13.25
C GLY A 622 21.18 -16.94 -11.84
N ARG A 623 21.36 -16.02 -10.89
CA ARG A 623 21.66 -16.35 -9.48
C ARG A 623 20.45 -16.82 -8.69
N ALA A 624 19.27 -16.31 -9.02
CA ALA A 624 18.04 -16.56 -8.28
C ALA A 624 17.24 -17.77 -8.80
N LEU A 625 17.56 -18.28 -9.97
CA LEU A 625 16.95 -19.47 -10.56
C LEU A 625 17.88 -20.69 -10.44
N PRO A 626 17.62 -21.65 -9.53
CA PRO A 626 18.34 -22.92 -9.48
C PRO A 626 17.92 -23.90 -10.59
N ASP A 627 16.70 -23.74 -11.14
CA ASP A 627 16.15 -24.61 -12.18
C ASP A 627 16.15 -23.90 -13.55
N SER A 628 16.70 -24.59 -14.55
CA SER A 628 17.03 -24.13 -15.90
C SER A 628 15.84 -23.76 -16.80
N SER A 629 14.90 -22.94 -16.34
CA SER A 629 13.85 -22.39 -17.19
C SER A 629 14.45 -21.31 -18.11
N PRO A 630 14.39 -21.46 -19.44
CA PRO A 630 14.95 -20.46 -20.35
C PRO A 630 14.14 -19.16 -20.22
N ALA A 631 14.82 -18.06 -19.90
CA ALA A 631 14.21 -16.73 -20.00
C ALA A 631 13.97 -16.41 -21.47
N ASN A 632 12.72 -16.10 -21.82
CA ASN A 632 12.38 -15.60 -23.15
C ASN A 632 12.98 -14.20 -23.29
N ASN A 633 14.01 -14.06 -24.13
CA ASN A 633 14.78 -12.82 -24.24
C ASN A 633 14.51 -12.12 -25.58
N VAL A 634 14.13 -10.84 -25.50
CA VAL A 634 14.05 -9.92 -26.62
C VAL A 634 15.15 -8.89 -26.45
N VAL A 635 16.16 -8.95 -27.32
CA VAL A 635 17.22 -7.94 -27.36
C VAL A 635 16.92 -6.94 -28.48
N LEU A 636 16.66 -5.70 -28.11
CA LEU A 636 16.54 -4.59 -29.07
C LEU A 636 17.92 -4.06 -29.40
N ALA A 637 18.28 -4.18 -30.68
CA ALA A 637 19.48 -3.60 -31.24
C ALA A 637 19.16 -2.30 -31.99
N ASP A 638 20.22 -1.57 -32.35
CA ASP A 638 20.12 -0.44 -33.26
C ASP A 638 19.74 -0.93 -34.65
N ALA A 639 19.01 -0.08 -35.37
CA ALA A 639 18.59 -0.33 -36.73
C ALA A 639 19.78 -0.53 -37.70
N GLU A 640 19.60 -1.41 -38.67
CA GLU A 640 20.44 -1.39 -39.87
C GLU A 640 20.22 -0.08 -40.65
N GLN A 641 21.28 0.41 -41.28
CA GLN A 641 21.34 1.68 -42.00
C GLN A 641 20.21 1.84 -43.04
N SER A 642 19.96 0.80 -43.84
CA SER A 642 18.87 0.76 -44.84
C SER A 642 17.50 1.00 -44.19
N ARG A 643 17.22 0.29 -43.10
CA ARG A 643 15.95 0.37 -42.38
C ARG A 643 15.80 1.67 -41.60
N ALA A 644 16.89 2.25 -41.11
CA ALA A 644 16.88 3.57 -40.48
C ALA A 644 16.43 4.64 -41.48
N ARG A 645 16.97 4.61 -42.71
CA ARG A 645 16.54 5.50 -43.81
C ARG A 645 15.08 5.30 -44.16
N ASP A 646 14.63 4.05 -44.30
CA ASP A 646 13.23 3.75 -44.61
C ASP A 646 12.28 4.23 -43.51
N PHE A 647 12.68 4.09 -42.25
CA PHE A 647 11.92 4.61 -41.11
C PHE A 647 11.75 6.14 -41.19
N VAL A 648 12.84 6.90 -41.37
CA VAL A 648 12.77 8.36 -41.49
C VAL A 648 11.93 8.76 -42.72
N ARG A 649 12.17 8.12 -43.87
CA ARG A 649 11.42 8.35 -45.12
C ARG A 649 9.93 8.18 -44.91
N SER A 650 9.55 7.08 -44.29
CA SER A 650 8.14 6.75 -44.08
C SER A 650 7.43 7.71 -43.12
N ARG A 651 8.14 8.23 -42.12
CA ARG A 651 7.61 9.17 -41.13
C ARG A 651 7.45 10.57 -41.73
N LEU A 652 8.43 11.04 -42.51
CA LEU A 652 8.33 12.30 -43.25
C LEU A 652 7.17 12.27 -44.26
N ASN A 653 6.92 11.12 -44.90
CA ASN A 653 5.80 10.97 -45.82
C ASN A 653 4.43 10.89 -45.13
N GLN A 654 4.38 10.53 -43.85
CA GLN A 654 3.14 10.43 -43.07
C GLN A 654 2.75 11.76 -42.38
N SER A 655 3.72 12.65 -42.13
CA SER A 655 3.45 13.98 -41.59
C SER A 655 2.79 14.88 -42.65
N ASN A 656 1.46 15.01 -42.59
CA ASN A 656 0.66 15.90 -43.43
C ASN A 656 0.79 17.41 -43.10
N ASP A 657 1.85 17.81 -42.38
CA ASP A 657 2.03 19.18 -41.88
C ASP A 657 2.41 20.15 -43.01
N PRO A 658 1.61 21.20 -43.30
CA PRO A 658 1.87 22.17 -44.37
C PRO A 658 3.11 23.06 -44.17
N SER A 659 3.73 23.04 -42.98
CA SER A 659 5.00 23.74 -42.70
C SER A 659 6.23 22.99 -43.21
N ILE A 660 6.11 21.67 -43.43
CA ILE A 660 7.14 20.84 -44.06
C ILE A 660 7.06 21.12 -45.56
N GLY A 661 7.99 21.94 -46.05
CA GLY A 661 8.04 22.38 -47.44
C GLY A 661 7.96 21.22 -48.43
N GLU A 662 7.37 21.47 -49.59
CA GLU A 662 7.16 20.49 -50.68
C GLU A 662 8.44 19.70 -51.04
N LYS A 663 9.63 20.30 -50.81
CA LYS A 663 10.96 19.71 -50.98
C LYS A 663 11.34 18.58 -50.01
N ALA A 664 10.77 18.53 -48.80
CA ALA A 664 11.05 17.49 -47.81
C ALA A 664 10.10 16.28 -47.93
N ARG A 665 9.02 16.43 -48.70
CA ARG A 665 7.99 15.39 -48.94
C ARG A 665 8.31 14.50 -50.15
N GLU A 666 9.10 14.99 -51.09
CA GLU A 666 9.74 14.13 -52.09
C GLU A 666 10.84 13.33 -51.38
N ALA A 667 10.68 12.00 -51.39
CA ALA A 667 11.56 11.00 -50.79
C ALA A 667 12.96 11.52 -50.47
N LEU A 668 13.37 11.51 -49.19
CA LEU A 668 14.74 11.80 -48.71
C LEU A 668 15.75 11.65 -49.86
N PRO A 669 16.21 12.77 -50.45
CA PRO A 669 17.22 12.74 -51.50
C PRO A 669 18.36 11.81 -51.07
N GLU A 670 18.98 11.07 -51.99
CA GLU A 670 20.10 10.19 -51.60
C GLU A 670 21.18 10.93 -50.80
N ALA A 671 21.35 12.23 -51.06
CA ALA A 671 22.20 13.14 -50.29
C ALA A 671 21.80 13.28 -48.80
N ASP A 672 20.50 13.33 -48.49
CA ASP A 672 20.00 13.43 -47.10
C ASP A 672 20.03 12.07 -46.39
N ALA A 673 20.00 10.97 -47.15
CA ALA A 673 20.16 9.63 -46.60
C ALA A 673 21.56 9.41 -46.00
N GLU A 674 22.60 10.00 -46.58
CA GLU A 674 23.97 9.97 -46.01
C GLU A 674 24.06 10.67 -44.65
N TRP A 675 23.26 11.72 -44.42
CA TRP A 675 23.20 12.38 -43.11
C TRP A 675 22.52 11.51 -42.05
N VAL A 676 21.48 10.77 -42.43
CA VAL A 676 20.84 9.79 -41.54
C VAL A 676 21.83 8.67 -41.16
N ASP A 677 22.73 8.30 -42.06
CA ASP A 677 23.74 7.26 -41.78
C ASP A 677 24.75 7.67 -40.72
N LYS A 678 25.12 8.95 -40.67
CA LYS A 678 25.99 9.51 -39.63
C LYS A 678 25.37 9.37 -38.25
N LEU A 679 24.05 9.51 -38.16
CA LEU A 679 23.33 9.32 -36.91
C LEU A 679 23.27 7.84 -36.51
N GLY A 680 23.18 6.96 -37.52
CA GLY A 680 23.01 5.52 -37.37
C GLY A 680 21.60 5.13 -36.93
N GLY A 681 21.48 3.88 -36.45
CA GLY A 681 20.18 3.23 -36.30
C GLY A 681 19.42 3.42 -34.99
N ARG A 682 19.83 4.35 -34.13
CA ARG A 682 19.24 4.48 -32.79
C ARG A 682 17.91 5.21 -32.87
N LEU A 683 16.84 4.58 -32.36
CA LEU A 683 15.48 5.12 -32.48
C LEU A 683 15.32 6.52 -31.90
N THR A 684 15.81 6.78 -30.68
CA THR A 684 15.71 8.11 -30.08
C THR A 684 16.39 9.18 -30.91
N ASP A 685 17.51 8.85 -31.55
CA ASP A 685 18.23 9.81 -32.37
C ASP A 685 17.44 10.07 -33.66
N LEU A 686 16.91 9.03 -34.30
CA LEU A 686 16.05 9.16 -35.49
C LEU A 686 14.77 9.96 -35.20
N GLU A 687 14.15 9.75 -34.04
CA GLU A 687 12.99 10.51 -33.58
C GLU A 687 13.34 11.98 -33.30
N ASN A 688 14.52 12.26 -32.72
CA ASN A 688 15.00 13.63 -32.52
C ASN A 688 15.20 14.36 -33.85
N VAL A 689 15.72 13.67 -34.88
CA VAL A 689 15.83 14.24 -36.24
C VAL A 689 14.44 14.55 -36.79
N LEU A 690 13.50 13.60 -36.71
CA LEU A 690 12.14 13.79 -37.19
C LEU A 690 11.44 14.97 -36.49
N GLN A 691 11.60 15.10 -35.17
CA GLN A 691 11.06 16.21 -34.39
C GLN A 691 11.65 17.55 -34.82
N LYS A 692 12.95 17.60 -35.10
CA LYS A 692 13.62 18.81 -35.59
C LYS A 692 13.16 19.21 -37.00
N VAL A 693 12.99 18.22 -37.86
CA VAL A 693 12.48 18.44 -39.22
C VAL A 693 11.02 18.88 -39.20
N SER A 694 10.19 18.33 -38.30
CA SER A 694 8.81 18.82 -38.12
C SER A 694 8.75 20.24 -37.57
N LEU A 695 9.81 20.73 -36.91
CA LEU A 695 9.94 22.14 -36.49
C LEU A 695 10.45 23.05 -37.64
N GLY A 696 10.60 22.53 -38.85
CA GLY A 696 11.00 23.28 -40.05
C GLY A 696 12.52 23.36 -40.27
N GLN A 697 13.33 22.54 -39.61
CA GLN A 697 14.78 22.45 -39.88
C GLN A 697 15.09 21.47 -41.02
N ASP A 698 16.15 21.75 -41.78
CA ASP A 698 16.67 20.82 -42.79
C ASP A 698 17.37 19.61 -42.13
N VAL A 699 17.32 18.43 -42.77
CA VAL A 699 17.92 17.18 -42.27
C VAL A 699 19.43 17.34 -41.97
N PRO A 700 20.27 17.92 -42.85
CA PRO A 700 21.69 18.09 -42.58
C PRO A 700 21.97 18.96 -41.35
N THR A 701 21.23 20.05 -41.20
CA THR A 701 21.36 20.97 -40.06
C THR A 701 20.92 20.30 -38.76
N ALA A 702 19.80 19.58 -38.79
CA ALA A 702 19.29 18.86 -37.62
C ALA A 702 20.28 17.78 -37.14
N VAL A 703 20.86 17.02 -38.07
CA VAL A 703 21.86 15.97 -37.77
C VAL A 703 23.15 16.59 -37.23
N SER A 704 23.67 17.64 -37.87
CA SER A 704 24.89 18.32 -37.41
C SER A 704 24.73 18.84 -35.98
N GLU A 705 23.60 19.46 -35.65
CA GLU A 705 23.34 19.94 -34.30
C GLU A 705 23.26 18.80 -33.25
N ILE A 706 22.72 17.64 -33.64
CA ILE A 706 22.71 16.45 -32.76
C ILE A 706 24.14 15.96 -32.53
N ILE A 707 24.98 15.90 -33.57
CA ILE A 707 26.38 15.48 -33.43
C ILE A 707 27.15 16.49 -32.55
N SER A 708 27.00 17.80 -32.77
CA SER A 708 27.64 18.83 -31.94
C SER A 708 27.24 18.70 -30.46
N ARG A 709 25.95 18.43 -30.18
CA ARG A 709 25.49 18.13 -28.81
C ARG A 709 26.15 16.86 -28.24
N SER A 710 26.25 15.81 -29.04
CA SER A 710 26.93 14.57 -28.65
C SER A 710 28.43 14.77 -28.41
N ILE A 711 29.10 15.69 -29.11
CA ILE A 711 30.50 16.05 -28.84
C ILE A 711 30.66 16.66 -27.45
N VAL A 712 29.76 17.55 -27.04
CA VAL A 712 29.77 18.14 -25.69
C VAL A 712 29.54 17.07 -24.62
N GLU A 713 28.57 16.18 -24.84
CA GLU A 713 28.30 15.03 -23.95
C GLU A 713 29.52 14.09 -23.86
N LEU A 714 30.16 13.82 -25.00
CA LEU A 714 31.35 12.99 -25.09
C LEU A 714 32.51 13.59 -24.30
N ARG A 715 32.77 14.90 -24.42
CA ARG A 715 33.85 15.57 -23.64
C ARG A 715 33.64 15.42 -22.14
N LYS A 716 32.43 15.74 -21.66
CA LYS A 716 32.10 15.64 -20.24
C LYS A 716 32.17 14.19 -19.74
N SER A 717 31.67 13.23 -20.52
CA SER A 717 31.61 11.83 -20.11
C SER A 717 32.94 11.07 -20.20
N PHE A 718 33.76 11.30 -21.23
CA PHE A 718 35.07 10.64 -21.38
C PHE A 718 36.19 11.30 -20.58
N PHE A 719 36.17 12.63 -20.43
CA PHE A 719 37.31 13.40 -19.90
C PHE A 719 37.04 14.16 -18.58
N GLY A 720 35.78 14.27 -18.17
CA GLY A 720 35.31 15.12 -17.05
C GLY A 720 35.21 16.60 -17.46
N ASP A 721 34.33 17.37 -16.81
CA ASP A 721 34.22 18.82 -17.07
C ASP A 721 35.48 19.54 -16.56
N ASP A 722 35.96 19.13 -15.38
CA ASP A 722 37.13 19.71 -14.70
C ASP A 722 38.18 18.66 -14.28
N ALA A 723 39.36 19.13 -13.84
CA ALA A 723 40.43 18.27 -13.35
C ALA A 723 40.02 17.42 -12.14
N THR A 724 39.18 17.96 -11.24
CA THR A 724 38.65 17.24 -10.07
C THR A 724 37.75 16.08 -10.48
N GLU A 725 36.80 16.32 -11.38
CA GLU A 725 35.92 15.27 -11.91
C GLU A 725 36.71 14.22 -12.70
N SER A 726 37.70 14.63 -13.47
CA SER A 726 38.54 13.69 -14.23
C SER A 726 39.30 12.70 -13.35
N SER A 727 39.63 13.09 -12.11
CA SER A 727 40.28 12.20 -11.13
C SER A 727 39.33 11.17 -10.51
N THR A 728 38.01 11.42 -10.59
CA THR A 728 36.98 10.48 -10.09
C THR A 728 36.62 9.39 -11.10
N LEU A 729 37.02 9.54 -12.37
CA LEU A 729 36.76 8.55 -13.40
C LEU A 729 37.62 7.30 -13.19
N PRO A 730 37.08 6.09 -13.44
CA PRO A 730 37.82 4.83 -13.26
C PRO A 730 38.87 4.58 -14.36
N TRP A 731 38.95 5.45 -15.37
CA TRP A 731 39.95 5.41 -16.45
C TRP A 731 40.70 6.73 -16.57
N SER A 732 41.90 6.69 -17.18
CA SER A 732 42.70 7.90 -17.41
C SER A 732 42.31 8.60 -18.72
N ARG A 733 42.56 9.92 -18.79
CA ARG A 733 42.34 10.73 -20.02
C ARG A 733 43.09 10.17 -21.24
N GLY A 734 44.33 9.71 -21.06
CA GLY A 734 45.08 9.07 -22.15
C GLY A 734 44.50 7.72 -22.59
N THR A 735 43.88 6.96 -21.68
CA THR A 735 43.14 5.74 -22.06
C THR A 735 41.91 6.09 -22.90
N ALA A 736 41.16 7.10 -22.47
CA ALA A 736 40.00 7.62 -23.20
C ALA A 736 40.37 8.11 -24.61
N TRP A 737 41.43 8.91 -24.72
CA TRP A 737 41.92 9.41 -26.01
C TRP A 737 42.43 8.30 -26.93
N ALA A 738 43.13 7.30 -26.37
CA ALA A 738 43.54 6.12 -27.13
C ALA A 738 42.35 5.34 -27.70
N VAL A 739 41.28 5.12 -26.92
CA VAL A 739 40.06 4.46 -27.41
C VAL A 739 39.46 5.23 -28.58
N ILE A 740 39.32 6.56 -28.46
CA ILE A 740 38.77 7.42 -29.51
C ILE A 740 39.61 7.32 -30.80
N ARG A 741 40.94 7.41 -30.71
CA ARG A 741 41.82 7.30 -31.88
C ARG A 741 41.71 5.94 -32.56
N ILE A 742 41.74 4.86 -31.79
CA ILE A 742 41.68 3.50 -32.35
C ILE A 742 40.32 3.25 -33.02
N LEU A 743 39.21 3.67 -32.40
CA LEU A 743 37.87 3.50 -32.98
C LEU A 743 37.69 4.35 -34.25
N THR A 744 38.19 5.58 -34.27
CA THR A 744 38.07 6.48 -35.44
C THR A 744 38.96 6.08 -36.62
N GLN A 745 40.09 5.42 -36.37
CA GLN A 745 40.96 4.86 -37.42
C GLN A 745 40.36 3.63 -38.10
N SER A 746 39.45 2.92 -37.43
CA SER A 746 38.76 1.77 -38.02
C SER A 746 37.64 2.21 -38.97
N GLN A 747 37.55 1.55 -40.15
CA GLN A 747 36.54 1.89 -41.17
C GLN A 747 35.11 1.70 -40.65
N ASP A 748 34.84 0.57 -39.99
CA ASP A 748 33.51 0.21 -39.47
C ASP A 748 33.26 0.69 -38.03
N GLY A 749 34.20 1.43 -37.42
CA GLY A 749 34.12 1.80 -36.01
C GLY A 749 34.17 0.62 -35.05
N SER A 750 34.78 -0.50 -35.47
CA SER A 750 34.82 -1.75 -34.71
C SER A 750 36.21 -2.37 -34.66
N VAL A 751 36.59 -2.84 -33.47
CA VAL A 751 37.94 -3.34 -33.17
C VAL A 751 37.86 -4.69 -32.46
N PRO A 752 38.71 -5.67 -32.79
CA PRO A 752 38.71 -6.97 -32.09
C PRO A 752 38.95 -6.82 -30.58
N TYR A 753 38.12 -7.52 -29.78
CA TYR A 753 38.12 -7.41 -28.32
C TYR A 753 39.49 -7.70 -27.69
N HIS A 754 40.07 -8.87 -28.01
CA HIS A 754 41.35 -9.28 -27.43
C HIS A 754 42.53 -8.38 -27.84
N TRP A 755 42.48 -7.83 -29.05
CA TRP A 755 43.51 -6.90 -29.51
C TRP A 755 43.44 -5.57 -28.73
N MET A 756 42.24 -5.01 -28.58
CA MET A 756 42.04 -3.77 -27.81
C MET A 756 42.42 -3.94 -26.33
N LEU A 757 42.17 -5.13 -25.75
CA LEU A 757 42.45 -5.41 -24.35
C LEU A 757 43.94 -5.70 -24.09
N HIS A 758 44.57 -6.62 -24.83
CA HIS A 758 45.89 -7.15 -24.48
C HIS A 758 47.06 -6.62 -25.31
N SER A 759 46.83 -6.04 -26.49
CA SER A 759 47.95 -5.60 -27.33
C SER A 759 48.64 -4.36 -26.75
N ASP A 760 49.94 -4.22 -27.04
CA ASP A 760 50.72 -3.03 -26.64
C ASP A 760 50.21 -1.74 -27.29
N GLY A 761 49.58 -1.86 -28.47
CA GLY A 761 48.88 -0.78 -29.18
C GLY A 761 47.42 -0.58 -28.75
N GLY A 762 46.91 -1.45 -27.87
CA GLY A 762 45.55 -1.38 -27.33
C GLY A 762 45.43 -0.34 -26.22
N ALA A 763 44.21 0.16 -26.01
CA ALA A 763 43.96 1.19 -25.00
C ALA A 763 44.07 0.65 -23.56
N PHE A 764 43.67 -0.61 -23.33
CA PHE A 764 43.45 -1.11 -21.95
C PHE A 764 44.63 -1.85 -21.33
N LYS A 765 45.59 -2.35 -22.11
CA LYS A 765 46.84 -2.98 -21.61
C LYS A 765 46.63 -4.05 -20.53
N GLY A 766 45.59 -4.87 -20.69
CA GLY A 766 45.20 -5.95 -19.78
C GLY A 766 44.24 -5.55 -18.65
N ASP A 767 43.86 -4.27 -18.54
CA ASP A 767 42.95 -3.78 -17.51
C ASP A 767 41.47 -3.94 -17.92
N GLU A 768 40.90 -5.11 -17.60
CA GLU A 768 39.48 -5.39 -17.82
C GLU A 768 38.55 -4.49 -17.00
N GLY A 769 39.03 -3.96 -15.87
CA GLY A 769 38.24 -3.08 -15.00
C GLY A 769 37.87 -1.78 -15.70
N LYS A 770 38.85 -1.15 -16.37
CA LYS A 770 38.62 0.06 -17.20
C LYS A 770 37.67 -0.21 -18.36
N LEU A 771 37.84 -1.34 -19.04
CA LEU A 771 36.99 -1.72 -20.17
C LEU A 771 35.54 -1.89 -19.70
N ARG A 772 35.30 -2.68 -18.64
CA ARG A 772 33.96 -2.86 -18.07
C ARG A 772 33.35 -1.54 -17.60
N ALA A 773 34.14 -0.67 -16.99
CA ALA A 773 33.64 0.63 -16.54
C ALA A 773 33.24 1.54 -17.71
N MET A 774 33.99 1.52 -18.82
CA MET A 774 33.62 2.25 -20.05
C MET A 774 32.40 1.65 -20.75
N GLU A 775 32.26 0.33 -20.73
CA GLU A 775 31.07 -0.36 -21.25
C GLU A 775 29.83 -0.03 -20.40
N GLU A 776 29.95 -0.07 -19.08
CA GLU A 776 28.87 0.29 -18.14
C GLU A 776 28.46 1.77 -18.27
N ALA A 777 29.41 2.63 -18.65
CA ALA A 777 29.15 4.03 -18.94
C ALA A 777 28.51 4.27 -20.33
N GLU A 778 28.21 3.22 -21.10
CA GLU A 778 27.71 3.27 -22.48
C GLU A 778 28.61 4.09 -23.43
N LEU A 779 29.90 4.22 -23.09
CA LEU A 779 30.89 4.90 -23.93
C LEU A 779 31.39 3.98 -25.05
N ILE A 780 31.51 2.70 -24.72
CA ILE A 780 31.82 1.61 -25.64
C ILE A 780 30.78 0.50 -25.50
N SER A 781 30.66 -0.36 -26.50
CA SER A 781 29.82 -1.55 -26.48
C SER A 781 30.60 -2.78 -26.91
N VAL A 782 30.49 -3.88 -26.16
CA VAL A 782 31.10 -5.17 -26.51
C VAL A 782 30.06 -6.07 -27.18
N ARG A 783 30.30 -6.40 -28.45
CA ARG A 783 29.49 -7.38 -29.18
C ARG A 783 29.96 -8.79 -28.87
N HIS A 784 29.00 -9.64 -28.53
CA HIS A 784 29.24 -11.05 -28.26
C HIS A 784 28.85 -11.88 -29.49
N LYS A 785 29.70 -12.84 -29.84
CA LYS A 785 29.44 -13.86 -30.86
C LYS A 785 29.56 -15.22 -30.19
N ASP A 786 28.52 -16.05 -30.30
CA ASP A 786 28.46 -17.38 -29.67
C ASP A 786 28.75 -17.36 -28.15
N GLY A 787 28.24 -16.33 -27.46
CA GLY A 787 28.44 -16.13 -26.01
C GLY A 787 29.82 -15.62 -25.61
N ARG A 788 30.69 -15.27 -26.56
CA ARG A 788 32.06 -14.77 -26.31
C ARG A 788 32.24 -13.33 -26.79
N PRO A 789 32.96 -12.46 -26.05
CA PRO A 789 33.32 -11.13 -26.52
C PRO A 789 34.10 -11.20 -27.84
N SER A 790 33.65 -10.46 -28.87
CA SER A 790 34.22 -10.53 -30.22
C SER A 790 34.81 -9.20 -30.66
N VAL A 791 34.00 -8.13 -30.68
CA VAL A 791 34.40 -6.80 -31.15
C VAL A 791 33.90 -5.72 -30.20
N ILE A 792 34.66 -4.64 -30.09
CA ILE A 792 34.35 -3.43 -29.34
C ILE A 792 33.99 -2.34 -30.34
N ARG A 793 32.91 -1.60 -30.07
CA ARG A 793 32.43 -0.46 -30.85
C ARG A 793 32.19 0.74 -29.94
N ALA A 794 31.96 1.92 -30.52
CA ALA A 794 31.38 3.04 -29.78
C ALA A 794 30.02 2.62 -29.19
N GLY A 795 29.68 3.12 -28.00
CA GLY A 795 28.47 2.70 -27.28
C GLY A 795 27.16 3.08 -27.98
N ARG A 796 27.18 4.17 -28.77
CA ARG A 796 26.09 4.61 -29.63
C ARG A 796 26.62 4.93 -31.03
N PRO A 797 25.85 4.71 -32.11
CA PRO A 797 26.29 5.05 -33.47
C PRO A 797 26.65 6.53 -33.63
N VAL A 798 25.83 7.45 -33.12
CA VAL A 798 26.11 8.91 -33.13
C VAL A 798 27.44 9.26 -32.45
N LEU A 799 27.83 8.52 -31.40
CA LEU A 799 29.09 8.77 -30.70
C LEU A 799 30.31 8.48 -31.58
N LEU A 800 30.22 7.53 -32.52
CA LEU A 800 31.30 7.26 -33.46
C LEU A 800 31.54 8.48 -34.36
N GLU A 801 30.48 9.09 -34.88
CA GLU A 801 30.61 10.30 -35.69
C GLU A 801 31.07 11.49 -34.85
N ALA A 802 30.56 11.65 -33.63
CA ALA A 802 31.07 12.67 -32.71
C ALA A 802 32.58 12.48 -32.41
N MET A 803 33.06 11.24 -32.28
CA MET A 803 34.49 10.94 -32.16
C MET A 803 35.27 11.31 -33.42
N ARG A 804 34.72 11.03 -34.60
CA ARG A 804 35.35 11.38 -35.89
C ARG A 804 35.46 12.89 -36.05
N GLU A 805 34.39 13.62 -35.77
CA GLU A 805 34.34 15.09 -35.79
C GLU A 805 35.31 15.69 -34.76
N LEU A 806 35.36 15.13 -33.54
CA LEU A 806 36.30 15.56 -32.50
C LEU A 806 37.78 15.39 -32.90
N VAL A 807 38.11 14.32 -33.65
CA VAL A 807 39.48 14.07 -34.12
C VAL A 807 39.81 14.89 -35.38
N ARG A 808 38.83 15.20 -36.24
CA ARG A 808 39.08 15.91 -37.50
C ARG A 808 39.00 17.43 -37.34
N ASP A 809 37.96 17.93 -36.70
CA ASP A 809 37.54 19.33 -36.82
C ASP A 809 38.00 20.18 -35.63
N ASP A 810 38.06 19.62 -34.41
CA ASP A 810 38.61 20.34 -33.25
C ASP A 810 40.12 20.13 -33.13
N ALA A 811 40.87 20.94 -33.91
CA ALA A 811 42.32 20.92 -33.90
C ALA A 811 42.91 21.24 -32.52
N THR A 812 42.34 22.22 -31.79
CA THR A 812 42.83 22.63 -30.47
C THR A 812 42.69 21.50 -29.47
N PHE A 813 41.52 20.85 -29.41
CA PHE A 813 41.30 19.73 -28.50
C PHE A 813 42.18 18.53 -28.86
N ARG A 814 42.26 18.17 -30.14
CA ARG A 814 43.13 17.08 -30.62
C ARG A 814 44.58 17.31 -30.20
N LEU A 815 45.13 18.48 -30.54
CA LEU A 815 46.52 18.81 -30.25
C LEU A 815 46.78 18.88 -28.75
N THR A 816 45.82 19.36 -27.96
CA THR A 816 45.93 19.35 -26.49
C THR A 816 45.99 17.94 -25.94
N GLN A 817 45.14 17.01 -26.41
CA GLN A 817 45.18 15.62 -25.96
C GLN A 817 46.45 14.91 -26.44
N ASP A 818 46.87 15.11 -27.68
CA ASP A 818 48.12 14.54 -28.20
C ASP A 818 49.35 15.08 -27.46
N TYR A 819 49.34 16.36 -27.06
CA TYR A 819 50.37 16.96 -26.20
C TYR A 819 50.42 16.25 -24.83
N LEU A 820 49.27 16.08 -24.18
CA LEU A 820 49.19 15.42 -22.86
C LEU A 820 49.65 13.96 -22.94
N ASP A 821 49.27 13.25 -24.00
CA ASP A 821 49.68 11.87 -24.26
C ASP A 821 51.20 11.76 -24.52
N ALA A 822 51.74 12.63 -25.38
CA ALA A 822 53.18 12.66 -25.67
C ALA A 822 54.00 13.01 -24.43
N LYS A 823 53.53 13.97 -23.62
CA LYS A 823 54.15 14.35 -22.34
C LYS A 823 54.12 13.21 -21.32
N ALA A 824 53.01 12.48 -21.21
CA ALA A 824 52.92 11.30 -20.36
C ALA A 824 53.84 10.16 -20.85
N GLY A 825 53.94 9.98 -22.17
CA GLY A 825 54.86 9.03 -22.81
C GLY A 825 56.34 9.37 -22.54
N LEU A 826 56.69 10.67 -22.62
CA LEU A 826 58.02 11.19 -22.29
C LEU A 826 58.37 10.91 -20.83
N ALA A 827 57.52 11.30 -19.87
CA ALA A 827 57.75 11.07 -18.45
C ALA A 827 57.92 9.59 -18.11
N LYS A 828 57.18 8.70 -18.79
CA LYS A 828 57.33 7.24 -18.63
C LYS A 828 58.68 6.75 -19.17
N SER A 829 59.11 7.24 -20.32
CA SER A 829 60.39 6.85 -20.94
C SER A 829 61.57 7.36 -20.11
N GLU A 830 61.52 8.61 -19.62
CA GLU A 830 62.51 9.17 -18.69
C GLU A 830 62.59 8.39 -17.37
N ALA A 831 61.45 7.97 -16.81
CA ALA A 831 61.45 7.11 -15.62
C ALA A 831 62.09 5.74 -15.91
N GLY A 832 61.85 5.19 -17.11
CA GLY A 832 62.53 3.99 -17.60
C GLY A 832 64.04 4.17 -17.73
N VAL A 833 64.49 5.28 -18.29
CA VAL A 833 65.92 5.66 -18.38
C VAL A 833 66.54 5.73 -16.99
N ARG A 834 65.92 6.45 -16.04
CA ARG A 834 66.42 6.55 -14.65
C ARG A 834 66.50 5.18 -13.95
N ALA A 835 65.54 4.30 -14.20
CA ALA A 835 65.56 2.95 -13.64
C ALA A 835 66.70 2.09 -14.23
N LEU A 836 66.90 2.16 -15.55
CA LEU A 836 67.99 1.47 -16.23
C LEU A 836 69.37 2.01 -15.80
N GLU A 837 69.51 3.32 -15.64
CA GLU A 837 70.73 3.95 -15.10
C GLU A 837 71.01 3.52 -13.65
N GLY A 838 69.96 3.37 -12.84
CA GLY A 838 70.05 2.83 -11.49
C GLY A 838 70.57 1.39 -11.47
N GLU A 839 69.95 0.50 -12.25
CA GLU A 839 70.38 -0.90 -12.37
C GLU A 839 71.82 -1.00 -12.93
N LEU A 840 72.19 -0.13 -13.87
CA LEU A 840 73.54 -0.10 -14.41
C LEU A 840 74.58 0.33 -13.36
N LYS A 841 74.25 1.32 -12.52
CA LYS A 841 75.12 1.74 -11.39
C LYS A 841 75.34 0.59 -10.39
N GLU A 842 74.29 -0.14 -10.05
CA GLU A 842 74.38 -1.32 -9.17
C GLU A 842 75.23 -2.44 -9.81
N LEU A 843 75.05 -2.70 -11.10
CA LEU A 843 75.82 -3.71 -11.82
C LEU A 843 77.30 -3.34 -11.93
N VAL A 844 77.64 -2.06 -12.06
CA VAL A 844 79.04 -1.60 -12.02
C VAL A 844 79.71 -1.97 -10.70
N GLU A 845 79.00 -1.95 -9.57
CA GLU A 845 79.56 -2.43 -8.30
C GLU A 845 79.80 -3.96 -8.32
N LEU A 846 78.90 -4.71 -8.94
CA LEU A 846 79.00 -6.16 -9.09
C LEU A 846 80.06 -6.60 -10.11
N THR A 847 80.43 -5.77 -11.09
CA THR A 847 81.53 -6.09 -12.01
C THR A 847 82.87 -6.29 -11.31
N LYS A 848 83.06 -5.71 -10.11
CA LYS A 848 84.25 -5.92 -9.27
C LYS A 848 84.43 -7.37 -8.84
N LEU A 849 83.36 -8.18 -8.84
CA LEU A 849 83.37 -9.60 -8.49
C LEU A 849 83.71 -10.51 -9.70
N GLY A 850 83.65 -9.99 -10.93
CA GLY A 850 83.93 -10.71 -12.17
C GLY A 850 82.86 -11.73 -12.59
N GLY A 851 82.53 -11.81 -13.89
CA GLY A 851 81.63 -12.83 -14.43
C GLY A 851 81.01 -12.48 -15.79
N ARG A 852 81.01 -13.42 -16.74
CA ARG A 852 80.47 -13.23 -18.11
C ARG A 852 78.96 -12.91 -18.14
N GLY A 853 78.21 -13.32 -17.11
CA GLY A 853 76.78 -13.01 -16.99
C GLY A 853 76.49 -11.55 -16.67
N VAL A 854 77.38 -10.89 -15.91
CA VAL A 854 77.25 -9.47 -15.55
C VAL A 854 77.51 -8.60 -16.77
N THR A 855 78.55 -8.89 -17.54
CA THR A 855 78.87 -8.16 -18.77
C THR A 855 77.76 -8.31 -19.81
N ALA A 856 77.22 -9.52 -20.01
CA ALA A 856 76.11 -9.76 -20.93
C ALA A 856 74.82 -9.01 -20.50
N ARG A 857 74.56 -8.91 -19.19
CA ARG A 857 73.43 -8.13 -18.66
C ARG A 857 73.64 -6.63 -18.88
N MET A 858 74.85 -6.12 -18.63
CA MET A 858 75.19 -4.71 -18.89
C MET A 858 74.99 -4.34 -20.37
N ASP A 859 75.47 -5.16 -21.30
CA ASP A 859 75.28 -4.93 -22.75
C ASP A 859 73.79 -4.93 -23.13
N SER A 860 72.99 -5.83 -22.53
CA SER A 860 71.54 -5.85 -22.75
C SER A 860 70.84 -4.61 -22.18
N LEU A 861 71.29 -4.09 -21.04
CA LEU A 861 70.72 -2.88 -20.45
C LEU A 861 71.14 -1.63 -21.22
N ALA A 862 72.38 -1.56 -21.69
CA ALA A 862 72.87 -0.48 -22.54
C ALA A 862 72.04 -0.38 -23.84
N LYS A 863 71.74 -1.52 -24.49
CA LYS A 863 70.84 -1.56 -25.67
C LYS A 863 69.41 -1.10 -25.35
N LYS A 864 68.89 -1.45 -24.16
CA LYS A 864 67.56 -0.99 -23.73
C LYS A 864 67.56 0.50 -23.41
N LEU A 865 68.64 1.00 -22.81
CA LEU A 865 68.84 2.42 -22.50
C LEU A 865 68.87 3.25 -23.79
N GLU A 866 69.63 2.81 -24.79
CA GLU A 866 69.65 3.43 -26.13
C GLU A 866 68.25 3.46 -26.76
N GLY A 867 67.50 2.36 -26.64
CA GLY A 867 66.11 2.29 -27.12
C GLY A 867 65.15 3.22 -26.40
N GLU A 868 65.25 3.37 -25.06
CA GLU A 868 64.43 4.33 -24.30
C GLU A 868 64.84 5.78 -24.57
N GLN A 869 66.14 6.05 -24.74
CA GLN A 869 66.64 7.38 -25.09
C GLN A 869 66.17 7.82 -26.49
N GLY A 870 66.12 6.89 -27.45
CA GLY A 870 65.54 7.16 -28.77
C GLY A 870 64.04 7.50 -28.70
N LYS A 871 63.29 6.90 -27.75
CA LYS A 871 61.88 7.27 -27.52
C LYS A 871 61.75 8.66 -26.92
N VAL A 872 62.61 9.02 -25.95
CA VAL A 872 62.66 10.36 -25.34
C VAL A 872 62.82 11.43 -26.43
N GLN A 873 63.83 11.29 -27.29
CA GLN A 873 64.05 12.20 -28.43
C GLN A 873 62.83 12.27 -29.36
N SER A 874 62.23 11.12 -29.68
CA SER A 874 61.02 11.09 -30.52
C SER A 874 59.83 11.81 -29.88
N TYR A 875 59.65 11.74 -28.56
CA TYR A 875 58.60 12.47 -27.87
C TYR A 875 58.90 13.96 -27.76
N GLU A 876 60.15 14.36 -27.51
CA GLU A 876 60.56 15.77 -27.51
C GLU A 876 60.33 16.43 -28.87
N ASP A 877 60.71 15.76 -29.97
CA ASP A 877 60.45 16.22 -31.33
C ASP A 877 58.95 16.36 -31.63
N LYS A 878 58.13 15.40 -31.16
CA LYS A 878 56.67 15.46 -31.30
C LYS A 878 56.07 16.61 -30.50
N LEU A 879 56.52 16.83 -29.26
CA LEU A 879 56.07 17.94 -28.43
C LEU A 879 56.42 19.28 -29.09
N GLY A 880 57.64 19.43 -29.61
CA GLY A 880 58.05 20.64 -30.33
C GLY A 880 57.19 20.94 -31.55
N LYS A 881 56.80 19.92 -32.32
CA LYS A 881 55.87 20.07 -33.45
C LYS A 881 54.48 20.48 -32.99
N ILE A 882 53.93 19.79 -31.99
CA ILE A 882 52.59 20.06 -31.46
C ILE A 882 52.51 21.47 -30.86
N GLU A 883 53.53 21.90 -30.09
CA GLU A 883 53.58 23.26 -29.55
C GLU A 883 53.66 24.32 -30.66
N GLY A 884 54.38 24.05 -31.75
CA GLY A 884 54.43 24.91 -32.93
C GLY A 884 53.06 25.05 -33.61
N GLU A 885 52.35 23.93 -33.77
CA GLU A 885 51.00 23.93 -34.34
C GLU A 885 49.97 24.60 -33.42
N LEU A 886 50.05 24.39 -32.10
CA LEU A 886 49.14 25.01 -31.14
C LEU A 886 49.30 26.53 -31.11
N ARG A 887 50.54 27.03 -31.16
CA ARG A 887 50.84 28.47 -31.27
C ARG A 887 50.40 29.09 -32.61
N ALA A 888 50.23 28.28 -33.65
CA ALA A 888 49.75 28.75 -34.94
C ALA A 888 48.21 28.82 -35.03
N LEU A 889 47.51 28.22 -34.06
CA LEU A 889 46.05 28.26 -33.93
C LEU A 889 45.55 29.36 -32.99
N GLU A 890 46.41 29.83 -32.07
CA GLU A 890 46.23 31.07 -31.29
C GLU A 890 46.47 32.30 -32.17
#